data_AF-G0QIU9-F1
#
_entry.id   AF-G0QIU9-F1
#
_cell.length_a   1.000
_cell.length_b   1.000
_cell.length_c   1.000
_cell.angle_alpha   90.00
_cell.angle_beta   90.00
_cell.angle_gamma   90.00
#
_symmetry.space_group_name_H-M   'P 1'
#
loop_
_entity.id
_entity.type
_entity.pdbx_description
1 polymer ?
#
loop_
_entity_poly.entity_id
_entity_poly.type
_entity_poly.pdbx_seq_one_letter_code
_entity_poly.pdbx_strand_id
1 'polypeptide(L)'
;MRFQSEYMYSTLNMSLTIFYYTVFVIHDQDYQIISLDFLGKRKYYLWDIIYFIFLLVLSQTYQIEIKYLQSTLCQFFFIFNLSKLFTCQQYNCQQIMILNVYLQLFLLMLNTYICIRIYVGDGCSFIIALLIIATISYRFAKLYEQYNFRIQNQSQNIEIKTQPQDLDLYLRILLSFQDIDYLSYSNRQEGLILENITLTHIINCQKHNQCFCEQHINNIQQFQENIIGEKRRRAFFCQFIKQTYVDLIEKLVINKKSINGLNELAFSYFYFLLQVHKHKAITFIEILRFSNKLNLSLREQCLVNYICELAEKFYTQREENHTEIKKKKIDNFYNQKHKKSVYIKEINQLDFSQVLYFDENFQEFKDKLYNTLQQKQIFLSIINKDFINLYELQKQGKDCIKNIDKLEEEIQKLIKINPFCEELNQFIQIFINYLGFDIRKNQFKLIQQSQYKRKKQQRINTDIFTKNSSIIYITLINKVGQIRKVQSNFQNVLGYKPEEILNKDLSIFIPQKIKQSHKIMIQNHIIEDQVTQSSQRKNYLPLIIAENKQGFGVPLSIFIKSQKMTNTIENHNDFGLIANIKSIENEYFYIMTSLKSFKIQLMSENYYKKVFWRYSLQENLKKIYLNKIIPLLHYFQIYSKNENPVVGHEDITVSTLAFLPKDIFIQENQQRNFPKLEFCQKTQIQDLEQALNKYKIQLFDIYQVRLKLYLIQNQQFSFNIIEIQSFKLIQNTQEQIQNLKIIQNQLQQFLNINFKIDKNIEYLESVLNTQNYSENQSIISNKIITQDNIYTQNTRSQHFQSQLSQNKITQNENNTNSNSQNLDRNYIQKQRILNAQYNKIIHNKIIHHIIHQAIFKLLKLFLEKGNMEELQNKKIQEFSNKNIQKIKIFQKVRIIL
;
A
#
# COMPACT_ATOMS: atom_id res chain seq x y z
N MET A 1 -50.02 -67.46 5.14
CA MET A 1 -50.48 -66.40 6.05
C MET A 1 -49.45 -66.05 7.13
N ARG A 2 -49.09 -66.91 8.12
CA ARG A 2 -48.09 -66.58 9.18
C ARG A 2 -46.81 -65.91 8.65
N PHE A 3 -46.13 -66.56 7.70
CA PHE A 3 -44.97 -66.02 6.98
C PHE A 3 -45.20 -64.64 6.33
N GLN A 4 -46.40 -64.37 5.80
CA GLN A 4 -46.73 -63.07 5.19
C GLN A 4 -46.98 -61.98 6.23
N SER A 5 -47.61 -62.31 7.37
CA SER A 5 -47.71 -61.38 8.50
C SER A 5 -46.35 -61.10 9.13
N GLU A 6 -45.49 -62.11 9.31
CA GLU A 6 -44.12 -61.96 9.81
C GLU A 6 -43.27 -61.08 8.88
N TYR A 7 -43.38 -61.29 7.55
CA TYR A 7 -42.74 -60.44 6.55
C TYR A 7 -43.26 -58.99 6.59
N MET A 8 -44.57 -58.78 6.68
CA MET A 8 -45.19 -57.45 6.87
C MET A 8 -44.70 -56.75 8.15
N TYR A 9 -44.70 -57.44 9.29
CA TYR A 9 -44.24 -56.85 10.55
C TYR A 9 -42.74 -56.55 10.56
N SER A 10 -41.90 -57.41 9.96
CA SER A 10 -40.46 -57.13 9.85
C SER A 10 -40.18 -55.92 8.93
N THR A 11 -40.83 -55.84 7.77
CA THR A 11 -40.66 -54.69 6.85
C THR A 11 -41.20 -53.39 7.42
N LEU A 12 -42.31 -53.42 8.17
CA LEU A 12 -42.88 -52.24 8.84
C LEU A 12 -42.00 -51.78 10.02
N ASN A 13 -41.54 -52.70 10.88
CA ASN A 13 -40.59 -52.38 11.97
C ASN A 13 -39.24 -51.86 11.44
N MET A 14 -38.75 -52.42 10.34
CA MET A 14 -37.55 -51.94 9.66
C MET A 14 -37.77 -50.52 9.10
N SER A 15 -38.90 -50.28 8.44
CA SER A 15 -39.26 -48.94 7.92
C SER A 15 -39.37 -47.90 9.02
N LEU A 16 -39.96 -48.26 10.17
CA LEU A 16 -40.00 -47.40 11.36
C LEU A 16 -38.60 -47.17 11.95
N THR A 17 -37.72 -48.18 11.98
CA THR A 17 -36.36 -48.03 12.50
C THR A 17 -35.51 -47.14 11.59
N ILE A 18 -35.65 -47.25 10.27
CA ILE A 18 -35.08 -46.30 9.30
C ILE A 18 -35.62 -44.90 9.58
N PHE A 19 -36.96 -44.74 9.68
CA PHE A 19 -37.58 -43.45 9.90
C PHE A 19 -37.09 -42.79 11.19
N TYR A 20 -37.10 -43.51 12.33
CA TYR A 20 -36.58 -43.00 13.60
C TYR A 20 -35.09 -42.68 13.53
N TYR A 21 -34.25 -43.58 13.00
CA TYR A 21 -32.81 -43.30 12.87
C TYR A 21 -32.56 -42.05 12.01
N THR A 22 -33.27 -41.93 10.88
CA THR A 22 -33.15 -40.79 9.95
C THR A 22 -33.68 -39.50 10.59
N VAL A 23 -34.77 -39.54 11.34
CA VAL A 23 -35.30 -38.39 12.09
C VAL A 23 -34.34 -37.96 13.21
N PHE A 24 -33.78 -38.89 13.99
CA PHE A 24 -32.75 -38.57 15.01
C PHE A 24 -31.50 -37.96 14.37
N VAL A 25 -31.10 -38.49 13.21
CA VAL A 25 -29.98 -37.99 12.41
C VAL A 25 -30.25 -36.58 11.87
N ILE A 26 -31.43 -36.32 11.30
CA ILE A 26 -31.82 -35.00 10.81
C ILE A 26 -31.92 -34.00 11.98
N HIS A 27 -32.46 -34.43 13.11
CA HIS A 27 -32.53 -33.62 14.33
C HIS A 27 -31.11 -33.24 14.82
N ASP A 28 -30.14 -34.16 14.83
CA ASP A 28 -28.74 -33.83 15.15
C ASP A 28 -28.08 -32.89 14.12
N GLN A 29 -28.47 -32.97 12.84
CA GLN A 29 -28.06 -32.01 11.81
C GLN A 29 -28.65 -30.62 12.01
N ASP A 30 -29.95 -30.51 12.28
CA ASP A 30 -30.67 -29.24 12.46
C ASP A 30 -30.15 -28.45 13.66
N TYR A 31 -29.71 -29.13 14.73
CA TYR A 31 -29.15 -28.51 15.93
C TYR A 31 -27.60 -28.47 15.98
N GLN A 32 -26.91 -29.03 14.97
CA GLN A 32 -25.46 -28.94 14.74
C GLN A 32 -24.54 -29.46 15.87
N ILE A 33 -25.06 -30.15 16.88
CA ILE A 33 -24.37 -30.41 18.17
C ILE A 33 -23.04 -31.15 17.99
N ILE A 34 -23.03 -32.25 17.22
CA ILE A 34 -21.81 -33.04 16.97
C ILE A 34 -20.87 -32.35 15.97
N SER A 35 -21.38 -31.51 15.07
CA SER A 35 -20.59 -30.87 14.02
C SER A 35 -19.61 -29.81 14.53
N LEU A 36 -19.85 -29.30 15.74
CA LEU A 36 -19.12 -28.17 16.33
C LEU A 36 -17.88 -28.59 17.12
N ASP A 37 -17.71 -29.86 17.50
CA ASP A 37 -16.59 -30.27 18.36
C ASP A 37 -15.39 -30.84 17.57
N PHE A 38 -14.27 -30.12 17.69
CA PHE A 38 -12.97 -30.34 17.06
C PHE A 38 -12.90 -30.44 15.52
N LEU A 39 -12.43 -29.35 14.89
CA LEU A 39 -11.91 -29.27 13.52
C LEU A 39 -12.85 -29.63 12.35
N GLY A 40 -14.16 -29.83 12.57
CA GLY A 40 -15.21 -29.73 11.54
C GLY A 40 -15.09 -30.67 10.32
N LYS A 41 -14.22 -31.69 10.38
CA LYS A 41 -13.87 -32.57 9.25
C LYS A 41 -13.76 -34.04 9.66
N ARG A 42 -14.77 -34.53 10.37
CA ARG A 42 -15.05 -35.98 10.44
C ARG A 42 -16.40 -36.25 9.79
N LYS A 43 -16.38 -36.46 8.47
CA LYS A 43 -17.50 -37.00 7.67
C LYS A 43 -17.76 -38.49 7.98
N TYR A 44 -17.72 -38.89 9.27
CA TYR A 44 -18.15 -40.23 9.67
C TYR A 44 -19.64 -40.43 9.36
N TYR A 45 -20.43 -39.36 9.39
CA TYR A 45 -21.84 -39.37 9.03
C TYR A 45 -22.20 -40.07 7.70
N LEU A 46 -21.49 -39.79 6.60
CA LEU A 46 -21.78 -40.43 5.31
C LEU A 46 -21.40 -41.92 5.34
N TRP A 47 -20.32 -42.26 6.07
CA TRP A 47 -19.92 -43.64 6.29
C TRP A 47 -20.88 -44.38 7.22
N ASP A 48 -21.42 -43.73 8.24
CA ASP A 48 -22.41 -44.29 9.16
C ASP A 48 -23.74 -44.56 8.45
N ILE A 49 -24.19 -43.66 7.56
CA ILE A 49 -25.36 -43.90 6.72
C ILE A 49 -25.10 -44.98 5.68
N ILE A 50 -23.98 -44.93 4.94
CA ILE A 50 -23.64 -45.96 3.95
C ILE A 50 -23.49 -47.33 4.63
N TYR A 51 -22.88 -47.38 5.81
CA TYR A 51 -22.76 -48.58 6.63
C TYR A 51 -24.13 -49.08 7.09
N PHE A 52 -24.99 -48.20 7.63
CA PHE A 52 -26.35 -48.57 8.03
C PHE A 52 -27.20 -49.07 6.85
N ILE A 53 -27.11 -48.44 5.68
CA ILE A 53 -27.77 -48.88 4.43
C ILE A 53 -27.20 -50.22 3.94
N PHE A 54 -25.88 -50.41 3.98
CA PHE A 54 -25.22 -51.65 3.61
C PHE A 54 -25.65 -52.82 4.50
N LEU A 55 -25.78 -52.58 5.81
CA LEU A 55 -26.30 -53.54 6.77
C LEU A 55 -27.79 -53.83 6.56
N LEU A 56 -28.58 -52.82 6.16
CA LEU A 56 -29.96 -52.97 5.73
C LEU A 56 -30.07 -53.95 4.55
N VAL A 57 -29.27 -53.73 3.51
CA VAL A 57 -29.19 -54.61 2.34
C VAL A 57 -28.75 -56.02 2.74
N LEU A 58 -27.75 -56.18 3.61
CA LEU A 58 -27.35 -57.49 4.14
C LEU A 58 -28.47 -58.19 4.90
N SER A 59 -29.21 -57.48 5.75
CA SER A 59 -30.31 -58.06 6.54
C SER A 59 -31.52 -58.48 5.70
N GLN A 60 -31.78 -57.80 4.57
CA GLN A 60 -32.82 -58.22 3.63
C GLN A 60 -32.38 -59.35 2.70
N THR A 61 -31.11 -59.35 2.25
CA THR A 61 -30.60 -60.38 1.32
C THR A 61 -30.33 -61.73 1.99
N TYR A 62 -30.09 -61.77 3.31
CA TYR A 62 -29.82 -63.00 4.07
C TYR A 62 -31.00 -63.52 4.93
N GLN A 63 -32.24 -63.44 4.41
CA GLN A 63 -33.36 -64.21 4.97
C GLN A 63 -33.25 -65.75 4.73
N ILE A 64 -32.19 -66.21 4.04
CA ILE A 64 -31.94 -67.62 3.73
C ILE A 64 -31.03 -68.26 4.80
N GLU A 65 -31.66 -68.97 5.74
CA GLU A 65 -31.21 -70.05 6.66
C GLU A 65 -29.89 -69.96 7.48
N ILE A 66 -28.95 -69.05 7.20
CA ILE A 66 -27.63 -69.04 7.88
C ILE A 66 -27.70 -68.34 9.26
N LYS A 67 -28.26 -69.03 10.27
CA LYS A 67 -28.31 -68.60 11.69
C LYS A 67 -26.94 -68.15 12.23
N TYR A 68 -25.85 -68.76 11.76
CA TYR A 68 -24.49 -68.44 12.21
C TYR A 68 -24.08 -67.01 11.82
N LEU A 69 -24.42 -66.59 10.59
CA LEU A 69 -24.09 -65.25 10.08
C LEU A 69 -24.83 -64.17 10.87
N GLN A 70 -26.11 -64.40 11.17
CA GLN A 70 -26.93 -63.51 11.98
C GLN A 70 -26.32 -63.28 13.38
N SER A 71 -25.86 -64.36 14.05
CA SER A 71 -25.17 -64.26 15.34
C SER A 71 -23.88 -63.44 15.24
N THR A 72 -23.03 -63.71 14.25
CA THR A 72 -21.77 -62.94 14.05
C THR A 72 -22.02 -61.47 13.73
N LEU A 73 -23.07 -61.15 12.98
CA LEU A 73 -23.46 -59.76 12.72
C LEU A 73 -23.93 -59.08 14.01
N CYS A 74 -24.78 -59.73 14.83
CA CYS A 74 -25.22 -59.19 16.12
C CYS A 74 -24.04 -58.92 17.08
N GLN A 75 -23.05 -59.81 17.11
CA GLN A 75 -21.81 -59.60 17.89
C GLN A 75 -20.99 -58.42 17.35
N PHE A 76 -20.82 -58.31 16.04
CA PHE A 76 -20.13 -57.19 15.42
C PHE A 76 -20.84 -55.86 15.72
N PHE A 77 -22.17 -55.82 15.62
CA PHE A 77 -22.99 -54.66 15.98
C PHE A 77 -22.80 -54.25 17.44
N PHE A 78 -22.82 -55.21 18.36
CA PHE A 78 -22.60 -54.93 19.77
C PHE A 78 -21.21 -54.32 20.00
N ILE A 79 -20.16 -54.95 19.48
CA ILE A 79 -18.77 -54.46 19.58
C ILE A 79 -18.61 -53.08 18.93
N PHE A 80 -19.23 -52.83 17.78
CA PHE A 80 -19.17 -51.54 17.09
C PHE A 80 -19.84 -50.42 17.91
N ASN A 81 -21.06 -50.63 18.41
CA ASN A 81 -21.74 -49.66 19.27
C ASN A 81 -20.98 -49.45 20.60
N LEU A 82 -20.40 -50.51 21.18
CA LEU A 82 -19.53 -50.40 22.34
C LEU A 82 -18.28 -49.54 22.04
N SER A 83 -17.66 -49.74 20.87
CA SER A 83 -16.51 -48.94 20.43
C SER A 83 -16.89 -47.47 20.23
N LYS A 84 -18.08 -47.18 19.70
CA LYS A 84 -18.61 -45.81 19.61
C LYS A 84 -18.77 -45.17 20.98
N LEU A 85 -19.32 -45.91 21.96
CA LEU A 85 -19.45 -45.45 23.34
C LEU A 85 -18.09 -45.11 23.97
N PHE A 86 -17.04 -45.91 23.71
CA PHE A 86 -15.67 -45.55 24.10
C PHE A 86 -15.16 -44.31 23.37
N THR A 87 -15.44 -44.13 22.07
CA THR A 87 -15.05 -42.89 21.37
C THR A 87 -15.78 -41.63 21.88
N CYS A 88 -16.94 -41.76 22.54
CA CYS A 88 -17.59 -40.61 23.18
C CYS A 88 -16.74 -39.99 24.31
N GLN A 89 -15.81 -40.74 24.91
CA GLN A 89 -14.86 -40.17 25.89
C GLN A 89 -13.86 -39.18 25.28
N GLN A 90 -13.85 -39.02 23.95
CA GLN A 90 -13.02 -38.03 23.23
C GLN A 90 -13.66 -36.64 23.16
N TYR A 91 -14.90 -36.45 23.63
CA TYR A 91 -15.53 -35.13 23.71
C TYR A 91 -15.06 -34.38 24.95
N ASN A 92 -14.41 -33.23 24.75
CA ASN A 92 -13.85 -32.43 25.85
C ASN A 92 -14.94 -31.72 26.68
N CYS A 93 -16.06 -31.34 26.06
CA CYS A 93 -17.20 -30.82 26.81
C CYS A 93 -17.93 -31.97 27.52
N GLN A 94 -17.84 -32.01 28.85
CA GLN A 94 -18.47 -33.04 29.68
C GLN A 94 -19.99 -33.18 29.40
N GLN A 95 -20.68 -32.08 29.06
CA GLN A 95 -22.12 -32.09 28.77
C GLN A 95 -22.41 -32.77 27.42
N ILE A 96 -21.64 -32.47 26.37
CA ILE A 96 -21.73 -33.13 25.05
C ILE A 96 -21.33 -34.61 25.16
N MET A 97 -20.28 -34.92 25.94
CA MET A 97 -19.90 -36.30 26.26
C MET A 97 -21.07 -37.06 26.89
N ILE A 98 -21.70 -36.50 27.93
CA ILE A 98 -22.84 -37.13 28.60
C ILE A 98 -24.02 -37.35 27.64
N LEU A 99 -24.37 -36.33 26.84
CA LEU A 99 -25.45 -36.42 25.84
C LEU A 99 -25.17 -37.53 24.81
N ASN A 100 -23.95 -37.57 24.28
CA ASN A 100 -23.54 -38.58 23.30
C ASN A 100 -23.43 -39.98 23.91
N VAL A 101 -22.95 -40.13 25.14
CA VAL A 101 -22.96 -41.43 25.85
C VAL A 101 -24.40 -41.90 26.06
N TYR A 102 -25.34 -41.04 26.44
CA TYR A 102 -26.76 -41.39 26.53
C TYR A 102 -27.35 -41.78 25.16
N LEU A 103 -27.01 -41.07 24.08
CA LEU A 103 -27.46 -41.39 22.73
C LEU A 103 -26.89 -42.72 22.22
N GLN A 104 -25.59 -42.99 22.44
CA GLN A 104 -24.99 -44.28 22.08
C GLN A 104 -25.50 -45.43 22.95
N LEU A 105 -25.80 -45.20 24.24
CA LEU A 105 -26.49 -46.17 25.09
C LEU A 105 -27.91 -46.46 24.58
N PHE A 106 -28.66 -45.44 24.15
CA PHE A 106 -29.97 -45.62 23.52
C PHE A 106 -29.89 -46.45 22.24
N LEU A 107 -28.96 -46.11 21.33
CA LEU A 107 -28.75 -46.86 20.09
C LEU A 107 -28.26 -48.29 20.36
N LEU A 108 -27.39 -48.49 21.35
CA LEU A 108 -26.97 -49.81 21.80
C LEU A 108 -28.16 -50.64 22.29
N MET A 109 -29.02 -50.07 23.14
CA MET A 109 -30.23 -50.72 23.67
C MET A 109 -31.25 -51.05 22.57
N LEU A 110 -31.45 -50.14 21.61
CA LEU A 110 -32.29 -50.36 20.44
C LEU A 110 -31.74 -51.51 19.57
N ASN A 111 -30.43 -51.49 19.30
CA ASN A 111 -29.77 -52.51 18.50
C ASN A 111 -29.76 -53.88 19.21
N THR A 112 -29.51 -53.95 20.52
CA THR A 112 -29.63 -55.22 21.28
C THR A 112 -31.06 -55.73 21.30
N TYR A 113 -32.08 -54.87 21.41
CA TYR A 113 -33.47 -55.30 21.28
C TYR A 113 -33.78 -55.89 19.90
N ILE A 114 -33.31 -55.25 18.82
CA ILE A 114 -33.44 -55.78 17.44
C ILE A 114 -32.72 -57.12 17.31
N CYS A 115 -31.50 -57.25 17.83
CA CYS A 115 -30.74 -58.51 17.81
C CYS A 115 -31.45 -59.63 18.60
N ILE A 116 -31.96 -59.32 19.80
CA ILE A 116 -32.74 -60.27 20.62
C ILE A 116 -34.02 -60.69 19.89
N ARG A 117 -34.71 -59.76 19.21
CA ARG A 117 -35.88 -60.06 18.38
C ARG A 117 -35.58 -61.01 17.23
N ILE A 118 -34.50 -60.75 16.49
CA ILE A 118 -34.04 -61.62 15.39
C ILE A 118 -33.67 -63.01 15.92
N TYR A 119 -33.05 -63.10 17.10
CA TYR A 119 -32.53 -64.35 17.65
C TYR A 119 -33.59 -65.22 18.37
N VAL A 120 -34.54 -64.62 19.09
CA VAL A 120 -35.51 -65.31 19.95
C VAL A 120 -36.87 -65.55 19.27
N GLY A 121 -37.18 -64.79 18.22
CA GLY A 121 -38.48 -64.86 17.54
C GLY A 121 -39.60 -64.08 18.26
N ASP A 122 -40.86 -64.38 17.92
CA ASP A 122 -41.99 -63.46 18.06
C ASP A 122 -42.43 -63.04 19.48
N GLY A 123 -41.87 -63.61 20.55
CA GLY A 123 -42.35 -63.39 21.92
C GLY A 123 -42.05 -62.04 22.59
N CYS A 124 -41.06 -61.26 22.13
CA CYS A 124 -40.51 -60.15 22.93
C CYS A 124 -41.29 -58.82 22.74
N SER A 125 -42.41 -58.62 23.43
CA SER A 125 -43.42 -57.58 23.13
C SER A 125 -42.84 -56.19 22.75
N PHE A 126 -43.28 -55.68 21.59
CA PHE A 126 -42.83 -54.39 21.03
C PHE A 126 -43.11 -53.21 21.97
N ILE A 127 -44.17 -53.33 22.77
CA ILE A 127 -44.60 -52.35 23.76
C ILE A 127 -43.51 -52.07 24.81
N ILE A 128 -42.78 -53.08 25.28
CA ILE A 128 -41.73 -52.88 26.30
C ILE A 128 -40.56 -52.08 25.70
N ALA A 129 -40.12 -52.43 24.48
CA ALA A 129 -39.10 -51.66 23.79
C ALA A 129 -39.56 -50.22 23.51
N LEU A 130 -40.81 -50.03 23.07
CA LEU A 130 -41.36 -48.70 22.80
C LEU A 130 -41.50 -47.85 24.08
N LEU A 131 -41.81 -48.45 25.23
CA LEU A 131 -41.80 -47.77 26.54
C LEU A 131 -40.39 -47.40 27.01
N ILE A 132 -39.40 -48.26 26.82
CA ILE A 132 -37.98 -47.95 27.09
C ILE A 132 -37.51 -46.83 26.16
N ILE A 133 -37.85 -46.90 24.88
CA ILE A 133 -37.52 -45.89 23.88
C ILE A 133 -38.17 -44.55 24.23
N ALA A 134 -39.46 -44.54 24.58
CA ALA A 134 -40.18 -43.34 24.97
C ALA A 134 -39.64 -42.71 26.26
N THR A 135 -39.30 -43.52 27.27
CA THR A 135 -38.71 -42.99 28.52
C THR A 135 -37.30 -42.44 28.33
N ILE A 136 -36.46 -43.07 27.51
CA ILE A 136 -35.13 -42.52 27.17
C ILE A 136 -35.27 -41.27 26.29
N SER A 137 -36.17 -41.27 25.31
CA SER A 137 -36.47 -40.12 24.46
C SER A 137 -36.99 -38.93 25.28
N TYR A 138 -37.90 -39.16 26.25
CA TYR A 138 -38.35 -38.14 27.18
C TYR A 138 -37.23 -37.62 28.09
N ARG A 139 -36.35 -38.51 28.59
CA ARG A 139 -35.13 -38.12 29.33
C ARG A 139 -34.19 -37.27 28.47
N PHE A 140 -34.04 -37.60 27.20
CA PHE A 140 -33.22 -36.88 26.24
C PHE A 140 -33.81 -35.49 25.94
N ALA A 141 -35.11 -35.41 25.65
CA ALA A 141 -35.83 -34.15 25.48
C ALA A 141 -35.70 -33.24 26.71
N LYS A 142 -35.81 -33.80 27.93
CA LYS A 142 -35.64 -33.04 29.18
C LYS A 142 -34.20 -32.60 29.45
N LEU A 143 -33.20 -33.42 29.11
CA LEU A 143 -31.78 -33.01 29.18
C LEU A 143 -31.47 -31.91 28.16
N TYR A 144 -32.05 -31.99 26.97
CA TYR A 144 -31.94 -30.99 25.91
C TYR A 144 -32.64 -29.67 26.29
N GLU A 145 -33.84 -29.74 26.87
CA GLU A 145 -34.55 -28.58 27.43
C GLU A 145 -33.74 -27.92 28.55
N GLN A 146 -33.15 -28.71 29.47
CA GLN A 146 -32.25 -28.20 30.50
C GLN A 146 -30.97 -27.57 29.93
N TYR A 147 -30.43 -28.10 28.83
CA TYR A 147 -29.27 -27.57 28.14
C TYR A 147 -29.59 -26.23 27.45
N ASN A 148 -30.71 -26.15 26.73
CA ASN A 148 -31.20 -24.90 26.13
C ASN A 148 -31.51 -23.84 27.18
N PHE A 149 -32.17 -24.22 28.28
CA PHE A 149 -32.42 -23.32 29.42
C PHE A 149 -31.11 -22.83 30.07
N ARG A 150 -30.08 -23.68 30.15
CA ARG A 150 -28.74 -23.26 30.60
C ARG A 150 -28.06 -22.30 29.63
N ILE A 151 -28.13 -22.52 28.32
CA ILE A 151 -27.61 -21.58 27.31
C ILE A 151 -28.33 -20.23 27.44
N GLN A 152 -29.66 -20.23 27.59
CA GLN A 152 -30.46 -19.02 27.80
C GLN A 152 -30.03 -18.29 29.08
N ASN A 153 -29.93 -18.97 30.23
CA ASN A 153 -29.48 -18.37 31.49
C ASN A 153 -28.01 -17.92 31.49
N GLN A 154 -27.12 -18.63 30.80
CA GLN A 154 -25.72 -18.24 30.63
C GLN A 154 -25.60 -17.00 29.73
N SER A 155 -26.48 -16.85 28.74
CA SER A 155 -26.51 -15.63 27.90
C SER A 155 -26.91 -14.38 28.68
N GLN A 156 -27.68 -14.52 29.76
CA GLN A 156 -28.06 -13.43 30.66
C GLN A 156 -26.97 -13.09 31.69
N ASN A 157 -26.11 -14.05 32.06
CA ASN A 157 -25.09 -13.91 33.10
C ASN A 157 -23.68 -14.20 32.56
N ILE A 158 -23.19 -13.39 31.62
CA ILE A 158 -21.82 -13.50 31.04
C ILE A 158 -20.74 -12.99 32.03
N GLU A 159 -20.96 -13.09 33.34
CA GLU A 159 -20.00 -12.73 34.39
C GLU A 159 -18.95 -13.83 34.64
N ILE A 160 -18.16 -14.18 33.60
CA ILE A 160 -16.75 -14.63 33.63
C ILE A 160 -16.36 -15.87 34.50
N LYS A 161 -17.24 -16.43 35.33
CA LYS A 161 -16.97 -17.54 36.26
C LYS A 161 -17.12 -18.94 35.64
N THR A 162 -17.49 -19.03 34.37
CA THR A 162 -17.64 -20.29 33.63
C THR A 162 -16.29 -20.90 33.23
N GLN A 163 -16.25 -22.22 32.98
CA GLN A 163 -15.02 -22.84 32.48
C GLN A 163 -14.76 -22.37 31.04
N PRO A 164 -13.50 -22.24 30.59
CA PRO A 164 -13.19 -21.76 29.24
C PRO A 164 -13.87 -22.57 28.13
N GLN A 165 -14.11 -23.86 28.35
CA GLN A 165 -14.79 -24.77 27.43
C GLN A 165 -16.30 -24.45 27.27
N ASP A 166 -17.00 -24.12 28.37
CA ASP A 166 -18.42 -23.70 28.31
C ASP A 166 -18.56 -22.42 27.47
N LEU A 167 -17.59 -21.51 27.60
CA LEU A 167 -17.61 -20.22 26.93
C LEU A 167 -17.17 -20.30 25.46
N ASP A 168 -16.23 -21.18 25.10
CA ASP A 168 -15.94 -21.56 23.71
C ASP A 168 -17.20 -22.15 23.05
N LEU A 169 -17.88 -23.10 23.70
CA LEU A 169 -19.14 -23.66 23.23
C LEU A 169 -20.22 -22.60 23.03
N TYR A 170 -20.41 -21.70 23.99
CA TYR A 170 -21.34 -20.56 23.88
C TYR A 170 -21.00 -19.66 22.68
N LEU A 171 -19.72 -19.32 22.47
CA LEU A 171 -19.28 -18.54 21.33
C LEU A 171 -19.50 -19.27 20.00
N ARG A 172 -19.28 -20.60 19.94
CA ARG A 172 -19.60 -21.43 18.77
C ARG A 172 -21.12 -21.44 18.46
N ILE A 173 -21.97 -21.45 19.48
CA ILE A 173 -23.43 -21.34 19.32
C ILE A 173 -23.82 -19.95 18.80
N LEU A 174 -23.23 -18.86 19.33
CA LEU A 174 -23.45 -17.52 18.77
C LEU A 174 -23.00 -17.39 17.31
N LEU A 175 -22.02 -18.18 16.87
CA LEU A 175 -21.57 -18.19 15.47
C LEU A 175 -22.56 -18.85 14.51
N SER A 176 -23.34 -19.85 14.94
CA SER A 176 -24.39 -20.43 14.07
C SER A 176 -25.54 -19.44 13.86
N PHE A 177 -25.79 -18.56 14.83
CA PHE A 177 -26.83 -17.53 14.78
C PHE A 177 -26.48 -16.30 13.91
N GLN A 178 -25.26 -16.19 13.39
CA GLN A 178 -24.83 -15.00 12.63
C GLN A 178 -25.60 -14.80 11.30
N ASP A 179 -26.07 -15.89 10.70
CA ASP A 179 -26.64 -15.98 9.34
C ASP A 179 -28.19 -16.10 9.37
N ILE A 180 -28.83 -15.95 10.53
CA ILE A 180 -30.29 -15.93 10.70
C ILE A 180 -30.88 -14.75 9.92
N ASP A 181 -31.92 -14.93 9.10
CA ASP A 181 -32.55 -13.83 8.37
C ASP A 181 -33.38 -12.89 9.28
N TYR A 182 -33.85 -11.74 8.78
CA TYR A 182 -34.60 -10.79 9.60
C TYR A 182 -35.89 -11.40 10.19
N LEU A 183 -36.61 -12.21 9.41
CA LEU A 183 -37.89 -12.80 9.80
C LEU A 183 -37.72 -13.93 10.84
N SER A 184 -36.70 -14.76 10.70
CA SER A 184 -36.35 -15.72 11.76
C SER A 184 -35.83 -15.01 13.01
N TYR A 185 -35.11 -13.89 12.86
CA TYR A 185 -34.65 -13.09 14.00
C TYR A 185 -35.82 -12.53 14.81
N SER A 186 -36.87 -11.99 14.19
CA SER A 186 -38.02 -11.44 14.92
C SER A 186 -38.90 -12.51 15.58
N ASN A 187 -38.94 -13.72 15.02
CA ASN A 187 -39.93 -14.74 15.40
C ASN A 187 -39.37 -15.84 16.33
N ARG A 188 -38.06 -15.87 16.58
CA ARG A 188 -37.38 -16.93 17.35
C ARG A 188 -36.80 -16.40 18.66
N GLN A 189 -36.73 -17.25 19.69
CA GLN A 189 -36.15 -16.89 20.99
C GLN A 189 -34.64 -16.55 20.87
N GLU A 190 -33.96 -17.12 19.89
CA GLU A 190 -32.58 -16.80 19.52
C GLU A 190 -32.40 -15.30 19.21
N GLY A 191 -33.41 -14.64 18.61
CA GLY A 191 -33.41 -13.21 18.37
C GLY A 191 -33.33 -12.38 19.65
N LEU A 192 -34.02 -12.80 20.71
CA LEU A 192 -33.98 -12.14 22.03
C LEU A 192 -32.60 -12.26 22.69
N ILE A 193 -31.88 -13.37 22.46
CA ILE A 193 -30.49 -13.53 22.94
C ILE A 193 -29.57 -12.51 22.25
N LEU A 194 -29.69 -12.41 20.92
CA LEU A 194 -28.92 -11.46 20.11
C LEU A 194 -29.28 -10.00 20.41
N GLU A 195 -30.55 -9.72 20.71
CA GLU A 195 -31.03 -8.41 21.15
C GLU A 195 -30.49 -8.07 22.55
N ASN A 196 -30.51 -9.01 23.50
CA ASN A 196 -29.89 -8.80 24.82
C ASN A 196 -28.38 -8.53 24.70
N ILE A 197 -27.64 -9.26 23.85
CA ILE A 197 -26.20 -8.99 23.63
C ILE A 197 -25.98 -7.58 23.04
N THR A 198 -26.78 -7.17 22.06
CA THR A 198 -26.65 -5.82 21.46
C THR A 198 -27.07 -4.72 22.45
N LEU A 199 -28.14 -4.90 23.22
CA LEU A 199 -28.58 -3.96 24.27
C LEU A 199 -27.57 -3.85 25.41
N THR A 200 -27.09 -4.97 25.96
CA THR A 200 -26.03 -4.98 26.99
C THR A 200 -24.76 -4.32 26.47
N HIS A 201 -24.41 -4.51 25.19
CA HIS A 201 -23.30 -3.79 24.58
C HIS A 201 -23.58 -2.28 24.48
N ILE A 202 -24.76 -1.85 24.02
CA ILE A 202 -25.14 -0.43 23.92
C ILE A 202 -25.07 0.25 25.30
N ILE A 203 -25.59 -0.38 26.35
CA ILE A 203 -25.57 0.12 27.73
C ILE A 203 -24.13 0.25 28.25
N ASN A 204 -23.27 -0.73 27.97
CA ASN A 204 -21.90 -0.78 28.49
C ASN A 204 -20.84 -0.16 27.56
N CYS A 205 -21.20 0.34 26.37
CA CYS A 205 -20.24 0.86 25.40
C CYS A 205 -19.70 2.23 25.80
N GLN A 206 -18.59 2.22 26.54
CA GLN A 206 -17.83 3.41 26.91
C GLN A 206 -17.01 3.96 25.72
N LYS A 207 -17.71 4.51 24.71
CA LYS A 207 -17.16 5.33 23.61
C LYS A 207 -15.97 4.73 22.86
N HIS A 208 -16.21 3.68 22.08
CA HIS A 208 -15.34 3.36 20.95
C HIS A 208 -15.87 4.03 19.67
N ASN A 209 -15.06 4.91 19.06
CA ASN A 209 -15.35 5.64 17.81
C ASN A 209 -15.62 4.76 16.55
N GLN A 210 -15.73 3.45 16.73
CA GLN A 210 -15.95 2.44 15.70
C GLN A 210 -17.09 1.47 16.09
N CYS A 211 -17.74 1.67 17.24
CA CYS A 211 -18.89 0.87 17.63
C CYS A 211 -20.12 1.26 16.80
N PHE A 212 -20.94 0.26 16.43
CA PHE A 212 -22.19 0.45 15.71
C PHE A 212 -23.17 1.38 16.45
N CYS A 213 -23.09 1.49 17.78
CA CYS A 213 -23.95 2.35 18.60
C CYS A 213 -23.66 3.85 18.46
N GLU A 214 -22.52 4.25 17.90
CA GLU A 214 -22.18 5.67 17.71
C GLU A 214 -22.85 6.31 16.47
N GLN A 215 -23.40 5.50 15.56
CA GLN A 215 -24.17 6.06 14.46
C GLN A 215 -25.51 6.54 15.00
N HIS A 216 -25.70 7.85 15.09
CA HIS A 216 -26.98 8.46 15.42
C HIS A 216 -28.06 8.01 14.43
N ILE A 217 -28.87 7.04 14.87
CA ILE A 217 -30.00 6.52 14.13
C ILE A 217 -31.16 7.49 14.32
N ASN A 218 -31.36 8.35 13.32
CA ASN A 218 -32.37 9.42 13.38
C ASN A 218 -33.78 8.94 12.97
N ASN A 219 -33.93 7.66 12.57
CA ASN A 219 -35.21 7.08 12.12
C ASN A 219 -35.25 5.57 12.44
N ILE A 220 -36.42 5.06 12.86
CA ILE A 220 -36.70 3.64 13.10
C ILE A 220 -36.40 2.76 11.88
N GLN A 221 -36.63 3.23 10.64
CA GLN A 221 -36.23 2.48 9.44
C GLN A 221 -34.71 2.31 9.36
N GLN A 222 -33.94 3.36 9.69
CA GLN A 222 -32.49 3.26 9.80
C GLN A 222 -32.08 2.35 10.97
N PHE A 223 -32.87 2.22 12.04
CA PHE A 223 -32.61 1.23 13.10
C PHE A 223 -32.75 -0.20 12.57
N GLN A 224 -33.85 -0.49 11.89
CA GLN A 224 -34.14 -1.80 11.32
C GLN A 224 -33.09 -2.19 10.26
N GLU A 225 -32.76 -1.29 9.33
CA GLU A 225 -31.75 -1.53 8.29
C GLU A 225 -30.32 -1.62 8.85
N ASN A 226 -29.97 -0.85 9.90
CA ASN A 226 -28.59 -0.76 10.37
C ASN A 226 -28.24 -1.67 11.55
N ILE A 227 -29.15 -1.93 12.47
CA ILE A 227 -28.89 -2.79 13.65
C ILE A 227 -29.43 -4.20 13.41
N ILE A 228 -30.63 -4.33 12.84
CA ILE A 228 -31.25 -5.64 12.57
C ILE A 228 -30.86 -6.18 11.17
N GLY A 229 -30.35 -5.32 10.29
CA GLY A 229 -29.87 -5.69 8.96
C GLY A 229 -28.68 -6.66 8.98
N GLU A 230 -28.82 -7.76 8.24
CA GLU A 230 -27.91 -8.91 8.18
C GLU A 230 -26.42 -8.56 8.24
N LYS A 231 -25.95 -7.67 7.35
CA LYS A 231 -24.52 -7.36 7.17
C LYS A 231 -23.88 -6.69 8.38
N ARG A 232 -24.54 -5.68 8.97
CA ARG A 232 -24.00 -4.92 10.10
C ARG A 232 -24.12 -5.72 11.39
N ARG A 233 -25.26 -6.39 11.59
CA ARG A 233 -25.48 -7.33 12.68
C ARG A 233 -24.43 -8.45 12.69
N ARG A 234 -24.16 -9.06 11.53
CA ARG A 234 -23.10 -10.06 11.35
C ARG A 234 -21.71 -9.49 11.67
N ALA A 235 -21.40 -8.29 11.19
CA ALA A 235 -20.12 -7.63 11.47
C ALA A 235 -19.94 -7.38 12.98
N PHE A 236 -20.98 -6.90 13.67
CA PHE A 236 -20.98 -6.76 15.12
C PHE A 236 -20.76 -8.10 15.82
N PHE A 237 -21.52 -9.16 15.50
CA PHE A 237 -21.34 -10.46 16.15
C PHE A 237 -19.96 -11.06 15.89
N CYS A 238 -19.42 -10.92 14.68
CA CYS A 238 -18.04 -11.32 14.39
C CYS A 238 -17.03 -10.54 15.25
N GLN A 239 -17.22 -9.24 15.45
CA GLN A 239 -16.35 -8.41 16.28
C GLN A 239 -16.48 -8.73 17.76
N PHE A 240 -17.71 -8.91 18.27
CA PHE A 240 -18.00 -9.31 19.64
C PHE A 240 -17.34 -10.65 19.97
N ILE A 241 -17.63 -11.69 19.17
CA ILE A 241 -17.10 -13.04 19.37
C ILE A 241 -15.57 -13.04 19.28
N LYS A 242 -14.99 -12.30 18.32
CA LYS A 242 -13.54 -12.09 18.24
C LYS A 242 -12.98 -11.49 19.53
N GLN A 243 -13.59 -10.41 20.03
CA GLN A 243 -13.11 -9.73 21.23
C GLN A 243 -13.22 -10.63 22.46
N THR A 244 -14.33 -11.36 22.63
CA THR A 244 -14.49 -12.30 23.76
C THR A 244 -13.43 -13.40 23.72
N TYR A 245 -13.12 -14.00 22.57
CA TYR A 245 -12.00 -14.94 22.45
C TYR A 245 -10.65 -14.30 22.81
N VAL A 246 -10.36 -13.10 22.31
CA VAL A 246 -9.09 -12.39 22.61
C VAL A 246 -8.96 -12.11 24.10
N ASP A 247 -10.00 -11.56 24.73
CA ASP A 247 -10.02 -11.24 26.16
C ASP A 247 -9.84 -12.49 27.02
N LEU A 248 -10.42 -13.63 26.62
CA LEU A 248 -10.25 -14.91 27.29
C LEU A 248 -8.83 -15.44 27.18
N ILE A 249 -8.28 -15.52 25.96
CA ILE A 249 -6.91 -16.02 25.75
C ILE A 249 -5.92 -15.12 26.49
N GLU A 250 -6.08 -13.79 26.46
CA GLU A 250 -5.18 -12.88 27.16
C GLU A 250 -5.30 -12.98 28.69
N LYS A 251 -6.51 -13.10 29.26
CA LYS A 251 -6.70 -13.40 30.69
C LYS A 251 -6.03 -14.71 31.11
N LEU A 252 -6.17 -15.77 30.31
CA LEU A 252 -5.59 -17.09 30.60
C LEU A 252 -4.05 -17.06 30.49
N VAL A 253 -3.50 -16.40 29.46
CA VAL A 253 -2.04 -16.22 29.27
C VAL A 253 -1.42 -15.41 30.42
N ILE A 254 -2.05 -14.30 30.84
CA ILE A 254 -1.56 -13.47 31.96
C ILE A 254 -1.51 -14.28 33.26
N ASN A 255 -2.53 -15.10 33.53
CA ASN A 255 -2.64 -15.87 34.77
C ASN A 255 -1.60 -16.99 34.90
N LYS A 256 -0.84 -17.32 33.85
CA LYS A 256 0.22 -18.38 33.80
C LYS A 256 -0.18 -19.78 34.29
N LYS A 257 -1.42 -20.02 34.67
CA LYS A 257 -1.92 -21.35 35.06
C LYS A 257 -1.85 -22.24 33.83
N SER A 258 -1.25 -23.42 33.99
CA SER A 258 -1.26 -24.50 33.01
C SER A 258 -2.68 -25.09 32.90
N ILE A 259 -3.60 -24.31 32.34
CA ILE A 259 -4.99 -24.70 32.16
C ILE A 259 -5.05 -25.59 30.91
N ASN A 260 -5.26 -26.89 31.16
CA ASN A 260 -5.66 -27.84 30.13
C ASN A 260 -6.83 -27.23 29.36
N GLY A 261 -6.66 -27.01 28.06
CA GLY A 261 -7.66 -26.35 27.19
C GLY A 261 -7.29 -24.96 26.65
N LEU A 262 -6.23 -24.28 27.12
CA LEU A 262 -5.82 -22.98 26.53
C LEU A 262 -5.52 -23.08 25.02
N ASN A 263 -4.80 -24.12 24.63
CA ASN A 263 -4.43 -24.34 23.22
C ASN A 263 -5.65 -24.75 22.38
N GLU A 264 -6.62 -25.46 22.98
CA GLU A 264 -7.88 -25.83 22.33
C GLU A 264 -8.73 -24.59 22.01
N LEU A 265 -8.91 -23.70 22.99
CA LEU A 265 -9.63 -22.44 22.82
C LEU A 265 -8.93 -21.53 21.79
N ALA A 266 -7.59 -21.52 21.76
CA ALA A 266 -6.84 -20.85 20.69
C ALA A 266 -7.09 -21.48 19.30
N PHE A 267 -7.18 -22.80 19.18
CA PHE A 267 -7.53 -23.47 17.93
C PHE A 267 -8.98 -23.20 17.49
N SER A 268 -9.94 -23.18 18.42
CA SER A 268 -11.33 -22.75 18.17
C SER A 268 -11.37 -21.33 17.60
N TYR A 269 -10.61 -20.41 18.23
CA TYR A 269 -10.49 -19.04 17.77
C TYR A 269 -9.84 -18.93 16.37
N PHE A 270 -8.77 -19.67 16.10
CA PHE A 270 -8.15 -19.67 14.76
C PHE A 270 -9.10 -20.24 13.69
N TYR A 271 -9.88 -21.27 14.02
CA TYR A 271 -10.91 -21.82 13.15
C TYR A 271 -12.02 -20.79 12.86
N PHE A 272 -12.51 -20.09 13.89
CA PHE A 272 -13.44 -18.96 13.74
C PHE A 272 -12.87 -17.86 12.82
N LEU A 273 -11.61 -17.47 13.03
CA LEU A 273 -10.95 -16.46 12.20
C LEU A 273 -10.87 -16.87 10.72
N LEU A 274 -10.68 -18.15 10.45
CA LEU A 274 -10.61 -18.71 9.09
C LEU A 274 -11.98 -18.86 8.43
N GLN A 275 -12.91 -19.53 9.10
CA GLN A 275 -14.19 -19.94 8.51
C GLN A 275 -15.25 -18.85 8.54
N VAL A 276 -15.24 -17.98 9.55
CA VAL A 276 -16.29 -16.97 9.74
C VAL A 276 -15.78 -15.57 9.43
N HIS A 277 -14.74 -15.14 10.14
CA HIS A 277 -14.23 -13.77 10.02
C HIS A 277 -13.54 -13.52 8.65
N LYS A 278 -12.94 -14.57 8.06
CA LYS A 278 -12.39 -14.63 6.68
C LYS A 278 -11.51 -13.43 6.27
N HIS A 279 -10.79 -12.82 7.21
CA HIS A 279 -9.94 -11.64 7.00
C HIS A 279 -8.46 -12.02 7.03
N LYS A 280 -7.80 -12.05 5.86
CA LYS A 280 -6.39 -12.47 5.72
C LYS A 280 -5.46 -11.88 6.77
N ALA A 281 -5.39 -10.54 6.87
CA ALA A 281 -4.46 -9.88 7.79
C ALA A 281 -4.73 -10.23 9.27
N ILE A 282 -5.94 -9.99 9.78
CA ILE A 282 -6.29 -10.34 11.17
C ILE A 282 -6.04 -11.83 11.45
N THR A 283 -6.42 -12.74 10.55
CA THR A 283 -6.21 -14.19 10.75
C THR A 283 -4.73 -14.50 10.99
N PHE A 284 -3.83 -14.05 10.11
CA PHE A 284 -2.39 -14.32 10.28
C PHE A 284 -1.77 -13.57 11.46
N ILE A 285 -2.15 -12.30 11.68
CA ILE A 285 -1.65 -11.50 12.81
C ILE A 285 -2.00 -12.19 14.13
N GLU A 286 -3.24 -12.65 14.30
CA GLU A 286 -3.69 -13.30 15.53
C GLU A 286 -3.08 -14.68 15.73
N ILE A 287 -3.02 -15.53 14.67
CA ILE A 287 -2.36 -16.85 14.76
C ILE A 287 -0.91 -16.69 15.20
N LEU A 288 -0.16 -15.76 14.59
CA LEU A 288 1.25 -15.54 14.92
C LEU A 288 1.45 -14.79 16.25
N ARG A 289 0.55 -13.86 16.61
CA ARG A 289 0.54 -13.18 17.92
C ARG A 289 0.37 -14.19 19.05
N PHE A 290 -0.54 -15.15 18.90
CA PHE A 290 -0.76 -16.17 19.92
C PHE A 290 0.28 -17.29 19.87
N SER A 291 0.75 -17.73 18.71
CA SER A 291 1.84 -18.73 18.63
C SER A 291 3.12 -18.26 19.32
N ASN A 292 3.42 -16.95 19.25
CA ASN A 292 4.60 -16.36 19.87
C ASN A 292 4.41 -16.05 21.38
N LYS A 293 3.17 -16.09 21.90
CA LYS A 293 2.85 -15.92 23.33
C LYS A 293 2.67 -17.24 24.07
N LEU A 294 2.30 -18.31 23.36
CA LEU A 294 1.98 -19.62 23.93
C LEU A 294 3.25 -20.50 23.99
N ASN A 295 3.47 -21.14 25.13
CA ASN A 295 4.52 -22.16 25.28
C ASN A 295 4.06 -23.49 24.66
N LEU A 296 3.94 -23.51 23.33
CA LEU A 296 3.42 -24.65 22.57
C LEU A 296 4.41 -25.83 22.56
N SER A 297 3.91 -27.04 22.79
CA SER A 297 4.66 -28.27 22.55
C SER A 297 4.94 -28.46 21.05
N LEU A 298 5.92 -29.32 20.68
CA LEU A 298 6.23 -29.62 19.28
C LEU A 298 5.00 -30.06 18.47
N ARG A 299 4.11 -30.86 19.08
CA ARG A 299 2.84 -31.29 18.44
C ARG A 299 1.94 -30.10 18.13
N GLU A 300 1.84 -29.14 19.06
CA GLU A 300 0.98 -27.97 18.91
C GLU A 300 1.60 -26.93 17.97
N GLN A 301 2.92 -26.79 17.94
CA GLN A 301 3.63 -26.00 16.93
C GLN A 301 3.35 -26.56 15.52
N CYS A 302 3.41 -27.88 15.34
CA CYS A 302 3.01 -28.52 14.08
C CYS A 302 1.53 -28.27 13.73
N LEU A 303 0.62 -28.28 14.70
CA LEU A 303 -0.79 -27.93 14.48
C LEU A 303 -0.98 -26.46 14.09
N VAL A 304 -0.29 -25.51 14.74
CA VAL A 304 -0.32 -24.09 14.37
C VAL A 304 0.25 -23.86 12.98
N ASN A 305 1.36 -24.53 12.63
CA ASN A 305 1.94 -24.48 11.29
C ASN A 305 0.97 -25.02 10.24
N TYR A 306 0.30 -26.15 10.51
CA TYR A 306 -0.74 -26.70 9.65
C TYR A 306 -1.94 -25.76 9.48
N ILE A 307 -2.39 -25.10 10.56
CA ILE A 307 -3.44 -24.07 10.51
C ILE A 307 -2.99 -22.86 9.68
N CYS A 308 -1.72 -22.45 9.78
CA CYS A 308 -1.15 -21.40 8.93
C CYS A 308 -1.12 -21.79 7.45
N GLU A 309 -0.74 -23.02 7.12
CA GLU A 309 -0.78 -23.53 5.74
C GLU A 309 -2.20 -23.62 5.19
N LEU A 310 -3.17 -24.06 6.01
CA LEU A 310 -4.58 -24.06 5.64
C LEU A 310 -5.08 -22.63 5.38
N ALA A 311 -4.68 -21.66 6.20
CA ALA A 311 -4.96 -20.25 5.99
C ALA A 311 -4.40 -19.76 4.65
N GLU A 312 -3.14 -20.08 4.37
CA GLU A 312 -2.45 -19.68 3.15
C GLU A 312 -3.10 -20.27 1.90
N LYS A 313 -3.40 -21.58 1.91
CA LYS A 313 -4.12 -22.27 0.83
C LYS A 313 -5.53 -21.66 0.62
N PHE A 314 -6.27 -21.40 1.69
CA PHE A 314 -7.61 -20.80 1.64
C PHE A 314 -7.60 -19.39 1.03
N TYR A 315 -6.69 -18.52 1.48
CA TYR A 315 -6.62 -17.15 0.98
C TYR A 315 -6.06 -17.07 -0.44
N THR A 316 -5.10 -17.92 -0.82
CA THR A 316 -4.58 -17.99 -2.20
C THR A 316 -5.66 -18.44 -3.18
N GLN A 317 -6.37 -19.54 -2.90
CA GLN A 317 -7.50 -20.00 -3.72
C GLN A 317 -8.58 -18.93 -3.86
N ARG A 318 -8.85 -18.16 -2.79
CA ARG A 318 -9.83 -17.06 -2.83
C ARG A 318 -9.35 -15.88 -3.68
N GLU A 319 -8.07 -15.52 -3.61
CA GLU A 319 -7.47 -14.50 -4.48
C GLU A 319 -7.54 -14.93 -5.96
N GLU A 320 -7.16 -16.17 -6.27
CA GLU A 320 -7.23 -16.78 -7.60
C GLU A 320 -8.67 -16.72 -8.15
N ASN A 321 -9.65 -17.29 -7.45
CA ASN A 321 -11.06 -17.27 -7.83
C ASN A 321 -11.59 -15.85 -8.08
N HIS A 322 -11.21 -14.87 -7.26
CA HIS A 322 -11.59 -13.47 -7.49
C HIS A 322 -10.91 -12.87 -8.74
N THR A 323 -9.69 -13.27 -9.10
CA THR A 323 -9.08 -12.84 -10.37
C THR A 323 -9.76 -13.46 -11.59
N GLU A 324 -10.20 -14.71 -11.52
CA GLU A 324 -10.85 -15.40 -12.65
C GLU A 324 -12.25 -14.87 -12.96
N ILE A 325 -13.07 -14.65 -11.92
CA ILE A 325 -14.37 -14.00 -12.06
C ILE A 325 -14.21 -12.60 -12.69
N LYS A 326 -13.11 -11.90 -12.39
CA LYS A 326 -12.78 -10.61 -13.00
C LYS A 326 -12.26 -10.71 -14.43
N LYS A 327 -11.53 -11.77 -14.84
CA LYS A 327 -11.18 -12.01 -16.25
C LYS A 327 -12.45 -12.02 -17.10
N LYS A 328 -13.39 -12.93 -16.79
CA LYS A 328 -14.68 -13.08 -17.49
C LYS A 328 -15.52 -11.80 -17.59
N LYS A 329 -15.40 -10.87 -16.62
CA LYS A 329 -16.13 -9.58 -16.65
C LYS A 329 -15.37 -8.45 -17.37
N ILE A 330 -14.04 -8.45 -17.34
CA ILE A 330 -13.21 -7.38 -17.94
C ILE A 330 -13.00 -7.62 -19.43
N ASP A 331 -12.80 -8.87 -19.83
CA ASP A 331 -12.52 -9.24 -21.22
C ASP A 331 -13.73 -8.95 -22.15
N ASN A 332 -14.93 -8.74 -21.58
CA ASN A 332 -16.13 -8.28 -22.28
C ASN A 332 -16.28 -6.75 -22.40
N PHE A 333 -15.44 -5.91 -21.76
CA PHE A 333 -15.79 -4.48 -21.57
C PHE A 333 -14.91 -3.43 -22.26
N TYR A 334 -13.57 -3.56 -22.40
CA TYR A 334 -12.76 -2.49 -23.06
C TYR A 334 -11.36 -2.89 -23.56
N ASN A 335 -11.08 -2.66 -24.85
CA ASN A 335 -9.76 -2.86 -25.47
C ASN A 335 -8.64 -1.85 -25.07
N GLN A 336 -8.96 -0.65 -24.57
CA GLN A 336 -7.92 0.39 -24.29
C GLN A 336 -7.45 0.49 -22.84
N LYS A 337 -8.21 -0.01 -21.84
CA LYS A 337 -7.76 -0.06 -20.44
C LYS A 337 -6.80 -1.23 -20.13
N HIS A 338 -6.51 -2.09 -21.11
CA HIS A 338 -5.73 -3.32 -20.92
C HIS A 338 -4.33 -3.11 -20.33
N LYS A 339 -3.54 -2.11 -20.76
CA LYS A 339 -2.14 -1.98 -20.31
C LYS A 339 -2.01 -1.83 -18.78
N LYS A 340 -2.91 -1.07 -18.12
CA LYS A 340 -2.91 -0.94 -16.66
C LYS A 340 -3.44 -2.20 -15.94
N SER A 341 -4.43 -2.89 -16.50
CA SER A 341 -5.00 -4.09 -15.87
C SER A 341 -4.11 -5.32 -16.02
N VAL A 342 -3.36 -5.44 -17.12
CA VAL A 342 -2.35 -6.48 -17.36
C VAL A 342 -1.20 -6.33 -16.37
N TYR A 343 -0.59 -5.14 -16.27
CA TYR A 343 0.48 -4.84 -15.31
C TYR A 343 0.10 -5.15 -13.86
N ILE A 344 -1.12 -4.80 -13.42
CA ILE A 344 -1.60 -5.12 -12.07
C ILE A 344 -1.82 -6.63 -11.88
N LYS A 345 -2.31 -7.36 -12.89
CA LYS A 345 -2.47 -8.83 -12.83
C LYS A 345 -1.11 -9.51 -12.66
N GLU A 346 -0.13 -9.12 -13.46
CA GLU A 346 1.23 -9.68 -13.44
C GLU A 346 1.92 -9.36 -12.10
N ILE A 347 1.79 -8.13 -11.59
CA ILE A 347 2.30 -7.76 -10.26
C ILE A 347 1.63 -8.54 -9.12
N ASN A 348 0.32 -8.78 -9.17
CA ASN A 348 -0.35 -9.59 -8.15
C ASN A 348 0.22 -11.02 -8.03
N GLN A 349 0.69 -11.58 -9.15
CA GLN A 349 1.29 -12.92 -9.23
C GLN A 349 2.75 -12.96 -8.79
N LEU A 350 3.43 -11.82 -8.69
CA LEU A 350 4.84 -11.79 -8.31
C LEU A 350 4.99 -12.02 -6.80
N ASP A 351 5.89 -12.94 -6.47
CA ASP A 351 6.29 -13.21 -5.10
C ASP A 351 7.42 -12.26 -4.70
N PHE A 352 7.01 -11.11 -4.18
CA PHE A 352 7.94 -10.09 -3.68
C PHE A 352 8.86 -10.59 -2.56
N SER A 353 8.52 -11.68 -1.86
CA SER A 353 9.41 -12.28 -0.87
C SER A 353 10.68 -12.86 -1.51
N GLN A 354 10.57 -13.42 -2.72
CA GLN A 354 11.71 -13.90 -3.50
C GLN A 354 12.62 -12.76 -3.95
N VAL A 355 12.10 -11.56 -4.16
CA VAL A 355 12.90 -10.38 -4.55
C VAL A 355 13.73 -9.88 -3.38
N LEU A 356 13.14 -9.77 -2.18
CA LEU A 356 13.89 -9.44 -0.97
C LEU A 356 14.92 -10.53 -0.63
N TYR A 357 14.53 -11.80 -0.75
CA TYR A 357 15.44 -12.93 -0.57
C TYR A 357 16.58 -12.91 -1.61
N PHE A 358 16.32 -12.59 -2.88
CA PHE A 358 17.37 -12.43 -3.89
C PHE A 358 18.39 -11.37 -3.47
N ASP A 359 17.92 -10.19 -3.03
CA ASP A 359 18.80 -9.08 -2.65
C ASP A 359 19.68 -9.44 -1.43
N GLU A 360 19.10 -10.06 -0.39
CA GLU A 360 19.81 -10.55 0.79
C GLU A 360 20.89 -11.58 0.42
N ASN A 361 20.51 -12.66 -0.27
CA ASN A 361 21.45 -13.73 -0.65
C ASN A 361 22.47 -13.25 -1.69
N PHE A 362 22.15 -12.24 -2.51
CA PHE A 362 23.08 -11.74 -3.52
C PHE A 362 24.22 -10.96 -2.88
N GLN A 363 23.99 -10.19 -1.81
CA GLN A 363 25.10 -9.58 -1.06
C GLN A 363 25.93 -10.65 -0.32
N GLU A 364 25.28 -11.60 0.37
CA GLU A 364 25.98 -12.70 1.05
C GLU A 364 26.84 -13.54 0.06
N PHE A 365 26.32 -13.77 -1.15
CA PHE A 365 27.04 -14.42 -2.24
C PHE A 365 28.27 -13.62 -2.71
N LYS A 366 28.19 -12.28 -2.82
CA LYS A 366 29.35 -11.43 -3.17
C LYS A 366 30.46 -11.59 -2.14
N ASP A 367 30.13 -11.52 -0.85
CA ASP A 367 31.11 -11.64 0.23
C ASP A 367 31.75 -13.04 0.24
N LYS A 368 30.94 -14.11 0.11
CA LYS A 368 31.46 -15.49 -0.03
C LYS A 368 32.34 -15.66 -1.28
N LEU A 369 31.98 -15.03 -2.39
CA LEU A 369 32.76 -15.10 -3.64
C LEU A 369 34.13 -14.44 -3.47
N TYR A 370 34.18 -13.23 -2.90
CA TYR A 370 35.46 -12.55 -2.61
C TYR A 370 36.31 -13.33 -1.60
N ASN A 371 35.72 -13.85 -0.52
CA ASN A 371 36.41 -14.70 0.45
C ASN A 371 36.97 -15.99 -0.20
N THR A 372 36.23 -16.61 -1.13
CA THR A 372 36.68 -17.81 -1.85
C THR A 372 37.77 -17.49 -2.87
N LEU A 373 37.72 -16.33 -3.52
CA LEU A 373 38.82 -15.84 -4.37
C LEU A 373 40.10 -15.61 -3.55
N GLN A 374 39.99 -15.02 -2.36
CA GLN A 374 41.13 -14.84 -1.45
C GLN A 374 41.67 -16.19 -0.95
N GLN A 375 40.82 -17.15 -0.59
CA GLN A 375 41.24 -18.52 -0.26
C GLN A 375 41.97 -19.20 -1.42
N LYS A 376 41.49 -19.03 -2.67
CA LYS A 376 42.21 -19.52 -3.85
C LYS A 376 43.55 -18.84 -4.04
N GLN A 377 43.68 -17.53 -3.78
CA GLN A 377 44.97 -16.84 -3.82
C GLN A 377 45.96 -17.38 -2.76
N ILE A 378 45.48 -17.66 -1.55
CA ILE A 378 46.29 -18.29 -0.49
C ILE A 378 46.71 -19.72 -0.89
N PHE A 379 45.79 -20.51 -1.44
CA PHE A 379 46.09 -21.85 -1.94
C PHE A 379 47.16 -21.82 -3.06
N LEU A 380 47.04 -20.90 -4.02
CA LEU A 380 48.04 -20.70 -5.08
C LEU A 380 49.37 -20.19 -4.52
N SER A 381 49.37 -19.34 -3.49
CA SER A 381 50.61 -18.88 -2.85
C SER A 381 51.33 -19.99 -2.07
N ILE A 382 50.61 -21.00 -1.57
CA ILE A 382 51.20 -22.21 -0.99
C ILE A 382 51.86 -23.09 -2.07
N ILE A 383 51.22 -23.23 -3.25
CA ILE A 383 51.78 -23.97 -4.40
C ILE A 383 53.07 -23.32 -4.91
N ASN A 384 53.15 -21.98 -4.89
CA ASN A 384 54.29 -21.22 -5.40
C ASN A 384 55.47 -21.12 -4.41
N LYS A 385 55.48 -21.87 -3.29
CA LYS A 385 56.61 -21.92 -2.35
C LYS A 385 57.58 -23.04 -2.76
N ASP A 386 58.88 -22.79 -2.59
CA ASP A 386 59.93 -23.80 -2.82
C ASP A 386 59.75 -25.05 -1.95
N PHE A 387 59.23 -24.87 -0.72
CA PHE A 387 58.89 -25.94 0.21
C PHE A 387 57.39 -25.92 0.53
N ILE A 388 56.68 -26.98 0.11
CA ILE A 388 55.23 -27.09 0.21
C ILE A 388 54.82 -28.04 1.35
N ASN A 389 54.06 -27.53 2.32
CA ASN A 389 53.41 -28.37 3.32
C ASN A 389 52.19 -29.07 2.69
N LEU A 390 52.33 -30.37 2.37
CA LEU A 390 51.28 -31.15 1.71
C LEU A 390 49.97 -31.26 2.52
N TYR A 391 50.04 -31.26 3.85
CA TYR A 391 48.85 -31.30 4.71
C TYR A 391 48.09 -29.97 4.65
N GLU A 392 48.80 -28.85 4.74
CA GLU A 392 48.23 -27.51 4.61
C GLU A 392 47.61 -27.32 3.22
N LEU A 393 48.35 -27.70 2.16
CA LEU A 393 47.87 -27.66 0.78
C LEU A 393 46.58 -28.48 0.60
N GLN A 394 46.55 -29.73 1.10
CA GLN A 394 45.37 -30.58 0.99
C GLN A 394 44.16 -29.99 1.73
N LYS A 395 44.37 -29.42 2.92
CA LYS A 395 43.32 -28.77 3.70
C LYS A 395 42.74 -27.56 2.96
N GLN A 396 43.59 -26.62 2.57
CA GLN A 396 43.19 -25.41 1.85
C GLN A 396 42.51 -25.74 0.51
N GLY A 397 43.00 -26.76 -0.22
CA GLY A 397 42.38 -27.24 -1.45
C GLY A 397 40.96 -27.81 -1.21
N LYS A 398 40.78 -28.66 -0.20
CA LYS A 398 39.46 -29.22 0.17
C LYS A 398 38.47 -28.12 0.60
N ASP A 399 38.91 -27.18 1.44
CA ASP A 399 38.08 -26.06 1.90
C ASP A 399 37.70 -25.13 0.73
N CYS A 400 38.64 -24.84 -0.17
CA CYS A 400 38.37 -24.06 -1.39
C CYS A 400 37.35 -24.74 -2.31
N ILE A 401 37.50 -26.04 -2.60
CA ILE A 401 36.54 -26.80 -3.44
C ILE A 401 35.14 -26.77 -2.83
N LYS A 402 35.04 -27.06 -1.52
CA LYS A 402 33.77 -27.05 -0.77
C LYS A 402 33.07 -25.69 -0.83
N ASN A 403 33.82 -24.59 -0.84
CA ASN A 403 33.26 -23.25 -0.96
C ASN A 403 32.87 -22.90 -2.41
N ILE A 404 33.61 -23.37 -3.41
CA ILE A 404 33.23 -23.26 -4.84
C ILE A 404 31.92 -24.01 -5.11
N ASP A 405 31.74 -25.22 -4.56
CA ASP A 405 30.51 -26.01 -4.73
C ASP A 405 29.28 -25.33 -4.10
N LYS A 406 29.43 -24.74 -2.92
CA LYS A 406 28.38 -23.93 -2.28
C LYS A 406 28.02 -22.68 -3.10
N LEU A 407 29.03 -21.96 -3.59
CA LEU A 407 28.83 -20.81 -4.47
C LEU A 407 28.08 -21.20 -5.75
N GLU A 408 28.38 -22.36 -6.32
CA GLU A 408 27.65 -22.87 -7.48
C GLU A 408 26.16 -23.12 -7.18
N GLU A 409 25.82 -23.75 -6.04
CA GLU A 409 24.43 -23.88 -5.61
C GLU A 409 23.75 -22.52 -5.40
N GLU A 410 24.44 -21.56 -4.79
CA GLU A 410 23.93 -20.21 -4.52
C GLU A 410 23.69 -19.44 -5.81
N ILE A 411 24.61 -19.50 -6.78
CA ILE A 411 24.41 -18.98 -8.14
C ILE A 411 23.18 -19.61 -8.78
N GLN A 412 23.03 -20.94 -8.72
CA GLN A 412 21.85 -21.62 -9.28
C GLN A 412 20.53 -21.18 -8.60
N LYS A 413 20.54 -20.90 -7.29
CA LYS A 413 19.38 -20.35 -6.55
C LYS A 413 19.07 -18.91 -7.01
N LEU A 414 20.07 -18.04 -7.10
CA LEU A 414 19.93 -16.65 -7.54
C LEU A 414 19.46 -16.53 -9.00
N ILE A 415 20.04 -17.34 -9.90
CA ILE A 415 19.66 -17.43 -11.33
C ILE A 415 18.19 -17.86 -11.53
N LYS A 416 17.63 -18.69 -10.62
CA LYS A 416 16.22 -19.09 -10.69
C LYS A 416 15.27 -17.92 -10.38
N ILE A 417 15.69 -16.97 -9.55
CA ILE A 417 14.87 -15.82 -9.14
C ILE A 417 15.00 -14.65 -10.12
N ASN A 418 16.23 -14.20 -10.40
CA ASN A 418 16.49 -13.10 -11.33
C ASN A 418 17.67 -13.42 -12.28
N PRO A 419 17.39 -14.08 -13.42
CA PRO A 419 18.43 -14.41 -14.41
C PRO A 419 18.96 -13.19 -15.19
N PHE A 420 18.31 -12.03 -15.08
CA PHE A 420 18.62 -10.83 -15.87
C PHE A 420 19.31 -9.74 -15.06
N CYS A 421 19.68 -10.00 -13.81
CA CYS A 421 20.55 -9.11 -13.05
C CYS A 421 21.92 -9.01 -13.74
N GLU A 422 22.26 -7.84 -14.29
CA GLU A 422 23.53 -7.60 -14.99
C GLU A 422 24.73 -7.79 -14.04
N GLU A 423 24.61 -7.31 -12.80
CA GLU A 423 25.65 -7.44 -11.78
C GLU A 423 25.89 -8.91 -11.40
N LEU A 424 24.83 -9.70 -11.20
CA LEU A 424 24.97 -11.15 -10.98
C LEU A 424 25.64 -11.83 -12.16
N ASN A 425 25.29 -11.45 -13.40
CA ASN A 425 25.93 -12.00 -14.59
C ASN A 425 27.44 -11.64 -14.65
N GLN A 426 27.85 -10.46 -14.20
CA GLN A 426 29.28 -10.12 -14.04
C GLN A 426 29.96 -11.02 -13.01
N PHE A 427 29.35 -11.20 -11.83
CA PHE A 427 29.89 -12.10 -10.81
C PHE A 427 29.93 -13.58 -11.24
N ILE A 428 28.97 -14.02 -12.08
CA ILE A 428 29.02 -15.35 -12.71
C ILE A 428 30.22 -15.45 -13.67
N GLN A 429 30.55 -14.41 -14.45
CA GLN A 429 31.77 -14.44 -15.28
C GLN A 429 33.05 -14.46 -14.42
N ILE A 430 33.07 -13.75 -13.29
CA ILE A 430 34.18 -13.81 -12.32
C ILE A 430 34.30 -15.24 -11.77
N PHE A 431 33.21 -15.85 -11.31
CA PHE A 431 33.18 -17.24 -10.87
C PHE A 431 33.68 -18.19 -11.96
N ILE A 432 33.16 -18.09 -13.19
CA ILE A 432 33.55 -18.95 -14.32
C ILE A 432 35.04 -18.80 -14.69
N ASN A 433 35.58 -17.58 -14.70
CA ASN A 433 36.95 -17.33 -15.16
C ASN A 433 38.01 -17.57 -14.08
N TYR A 434 37.67 -17.36 -12.81
CA TYR A 434 38.63 -17.45 -11.70
C TYR A 434 38.43 -18.65 -10.77
N LEU A 435 37.23 -19.26 -10.71
CA LEU A 435 36.93 -20.42 -9.86
C LEU A 435 36.46 -21.65 -10.65
N GLY A 436 35.84 -21.47 -11.81
CA GLY A 436 35.32 -22.54 -12.66
C GLY A 436 36.39 -23.30 -13.42
N PHE A 437 36.45 -24.62 -13.25
CA PHE A 437 37.14 -25.54 -14.15
C PHE A 437 36.26 -25.86 -15.37
N ASP A 438 36.86 -26.23 -16.51
CA ASP A 438 36.23 -26.18 -17.85
C ASP A 438 34.84 -26.82 -17.99
N ILE A 439 34.57 -27.92 -17.28
CA ILE A 439 33.27 -28.61 -17.30
C ILE A 439 32.14 -27.67 -16.81
N ARG A 440 32.37 -26.94 -15.71
CA ARG A 440 31.39 -26.00 -15.11
C ARG A 440 31.14 -24.79 -16.02
N LYS A 441 32.17 -24.32 -16.72
CA LYS A 441 32.08 -23.22 -17.70
C LYS A 441 31.09 -23.51 -18.83
N ASN A 442 31.02 -24.76 -19.29
CA ASN A 442 30.05 -25.17 -20.31
C ASN A 442 28.61 -25.31 -19.74
N GLN A 443 28.46 -25.82 -18.51
CA GLN A 443 27.17 -25.90 -17.84
C GLN A 443 26.52 -24.51 -17.65
N PHE A 444 27.28 -23.53 -17.15
CA PHE A 444 26.76 -22.16 -16.98
C PHE A 444 26.40 -21.46 -18.30
N LYS A 445 27.17 -21.69 -19.38
CA LYS A 445 26.81 -21.20 -20.72
C LYS A 445 25.47 -21.75 -21.18
N LEU A 446 25.20 -23.04 -20.98
CA LEU A 446 23.92 -23.67 -21.34
C LEU A 446 22.76 -23.12 -20.51
N ILE A 447 22.96 -22.92 -19.20
CA ILE A 447 21.97 -22.29 -18.31
C ILE A 447 21.62 -20.89 -18.83
N GLN A 448 22.62 -20.03 -19.08
CA GLN A 448 22.41 -18.69 -19.64
C GLN A 448 21.65 -18.77 -20.97
N GLN A 449 22.12 -19.53 -21.96
CA GLN A 449 21.46 -19.66 -23.26
C GLN A 449 19.99 -20.11 -23.16
N SER A 450 19.67 -21.05 -22.26
CA SER A 450 18.29 -21.51 -22.04
C SER A 450 17.37 -20.39 -21.53
N GLN A 451 17.90 -19.46 -20.74
CA GLN A 451 17.15 -18.34 -20.17
C GLN A 451 17.03 -17.16 -21.12
N TYR A 452 18.02 -16.91 -21.98
CA TYR A 452 17.87 -15.95 -23.08
C TYR A 452 16.69 -16.31 -24.00
N LYS A 453 16.42 -17.61 -24.22
CA LYS A 453 15.23 -18.07 -24.96
C LYS A 453 13.90 -17.79 -24.23
N ARG A 454 13.88 -17.71 -22.90
CA ARG A 454 12.69 -17.41 -22.08
C ARG A 454 12.37 -15.91 -21.95
N LYS A 455 13.26 -15.01 -22.38
CA LYS A 455 13.14 -13.54 -22.22
C LYS A 455 11.83 -12.91 -22.71
N LYS A 456 11.12 -13.49 -23.68
CA LYS A 456 9.85 -12.92 -24.17
C LYS A 456 8.71 -12.95 -23.14
N GLN A 457 8.72 -13.87 -22.17
CA GLN A 457 7.64 -14.03 -21.18
C GLN A 457 7.91 -13.34 -19.82
N GLN A 458 9.13 -12.86 -19.56
CA GLN A 458 9.55 -12.43 -18.21
C GLN A 458 9.79 -10.91 -18.05
N ARG A 459 9.32 -10.08 -19.00
CA ARG A 459 9.56 -8.62 -19.01
C ARG A 459 9.03 -7.85 -17.78
N ILE A 460 8.10 -8.41 -17.01
CA ILE A 460 7.52 -7.73 -15.84
C ILE A 460 8.36 -7.96 -14.58
N ASN A 461 9.06 -9.09 -14.48
CA ASN A 461 9.98 -9.35 -13.37
C ASN A 461 11.13 -8.33 -13.37
N THR A 462 11.63 -7.93 -14.55
CA THR A 462 12.76 -7.00 -14.66
C THR A 462 12.46 -5.61 -14.12
N ASP A 463 11.21 -5.14 -14.21
CA ASP A 463 10.79 -3.80 -13.75
C ASP A 463 11.02 -3.61 -12.24
N ILE A 464 10.83 -4.65 -11.43
CA ILE A 464 10.99 -4.62 -9.98
C ILE A 464 12.48 -4.52 -9.57
N PHE A 465 13.39 -5.05 -10.38
CA PHE A 465 14.83 -4.97 -10.13
C PHE A 465 15.48 -3.71 -10.72
N THR A 466 14.72 -2.84 -11.39
CA THR A 466 15.24 -1.53 -11.84
C THR A 466 15.68 -0.69 -10.66
N LYS A 467 16.70 0.16 -10.84
CA LYS A 467 17.23 1.07 -9.80
C LYS A 467 16.16 1.99 -9.19
N ASN A 468 15.07 2.19 -9.92
CA ASN A 468 13.98 3.09 -9.63
C ASN A 468 12.82 2.37 -8.91
N SER A 469 12.93 1.06 -8.71
CA SER A 469 11.95 0.24 -8.00
C SER A 469 12.63 -0.40 -6.79
N SER A 470 11.93 -0.41 -5.67
CA SER A 470 12.38 -1.01 -4.42
C SER A 470 11.22 -1.66 -3.70
N ILE A 471 11.44 -2.85 -3.18
CA ILE A 471 10.50 -3.51 -2.28
C ILE A 471 10.86 -3.23 -0.83
N ILE A 472 9.83 -3.02 -0.02
CA ILE A 472 9.91 -3.02 1.45
C ILE A 472 8.89 -3.98 2.05
N TYR A 473 9.22 -4.53 3.21
CA TYR A 473 8.32 -5.32 4.03
C TYR A 473 8.15 -4.67 5.39
N ILE A 474 6.88 -4.46 5.77
CA ILE A 474 6.44 -3.73 6.95
C ILE A 474 5.65 -4.70 7.82
N THR A 475 6.06 -4.94 9.06
CA THR A 475 5.32 -5.85 9.95
C THR A 475 4.00 -5.24 10.40
N LEU A 476 2.97 -6.08 10.51
CA LEU A 476 1.69 -5.79 11.16
C LEU A 476 1.59 -6.47 12.53
N ILE A 477 2.67 -7.09 13.03
CA ILE A 477 2.73 -7.81 14.30
C ILE A 477 3.66 -7.06 15.26
N ASN A 478 3.28 -6.99 16.54
CA ASN A 478 4.00 -6.33 17.64
C ASN A 478 4.22 -4.82 17.44
N LYS A 479 5.07 -4.42 16.50
CA LYS A 479 5.42 -3.03 16.17
C LYS A 479 4.83 -2.65 14.81
N VAL A 480 3.51 -2.58 14.75
CA VAL A 480 2.72 -2.25 13.54
C VAL A 480 3.30 -1.01 12.85
N GLY A 481 3.69 -1.14 11.57
CA GLY A 481 4.29 -0.07 10.78
C GLY A 481 5.82 -0.02 10.77
N GLN A 482 6.49 -0.93 11.50
CA GLN A 482 7.94 -1.06 11.49
C GLN A 482 8.44 -1.79 10.23
N ILE A 483 9.47 -1.26 9.58
CA ILE A 483 10.12 -1.86 8.41
C ILE A 483 11.04 -2.99 8.90
N ARG A 484 10.86 -4.19 8.33
CA ARG A 484 11.60 -5.40 8.71
C ARG A 484 12.58 -5.87 7.64
N LYS A 485 12.25 -5.69 6.37
CA LYS A 485 13.14 -5.94 5.23
C LYS A 485 13.00 -4.82 4.21
N VAL A 486 14.07 -4.52 3.50
CA VAL A 486 14.14 -3.47 2.48
C VAL A 486 15.21 -3.86 1.46
N GLN A 487 14.88 -3.73 0.18
CA GLN A 487 15.80 -3.98 -0.93
C GLN A 487 16.86 -2.88 -1.02
N SER A 488 18.09 -3.22 -1.41
CA SER A 488 19.24 -2.33 -1.59
C SER A 488 18.93 -1.09 -2.46
N ASN A 489 18.11 -1.26 -3.52
CA ASN A 489 17.64 -0.19 -4.40
C ASN A 489 16.88 0.95 -3.66
N PHE A 490 16.41 0.74 -2.43
CA PHE A 490 15.73 1.77 -1.65
C PHE A 490 16.58 3.05 -1.49
N GLN A 491 17.90 2.91 -1.43
CA GLN A 491 18.82 4.04 -1.38
C GLN A 491 18.75 4.90 -2.64
N ASN A 492 18.54 4.31 -3.82
CA ASN A 492 18.36 5.05 -5.07
C ASN A 492 17.01 5.76 -5.12
N VAL A 493 15.95 5.12 -4.58
CA VAL A 493 14.58 5.65 -4.62
C VAL A 493 14.36 6.78 -3.60
N LEU A 494 14.90 6.68 -2.37
CA LEU A 494 14.63 7.62 -1.27
C LEU A 494 15.86 8.17 -0.53
N GLY A 495 17.08 7.82 -0.96
CA GLY A 495 18.33 8.40 -0.43
C GLY A 495 18.79 7.85 0.93
N TYR A 496 18.11 6.86 1.49
CA TYR A 496 18.43 6.24 2.78
C TYR A 496 19.09 4.87 2.57
N LYS A 497 20.12 4.53 3.36
CA LYS A 497 20.69 3.18 3.35
C LYS A 497 19.72 2.17 3.99
N PRO A 498 19.70 0.89 3.58
CA PRO A 498 18.92 -0.16 4.22
C PRO A 498 19.06 -0.19 5.75
N GLU A 499 20.30 -0.17 6.25
CA GLU A 499 20.68 -0.15 7.67
C GLU A 499 20.04 0.99 8.48
N GLU A 500 19.85 2.16 7.86
CA GLU A 500 19.30 3.35 8.54
C GLU A 500 17.80 3.22 8.81
N ILE A 501 17.12 2.32 8.09
CA ILE A 501 15.66 2.19 8.03
C ILE A 501 15.17 0.87 8.64
N LEU A 502 15.99 -0.19 8.59
CA LEU A 502 15.67 -1.45 9.25
C LEU A 502 15.30 -1.20 10.72
N ASN A 503 14.17 -1.78 11.13
CA ASN A 503 13.57 -1.59 12.44
C ASN A 503 13.12 -0.15 12.78
N LYS A 504 13.03 0.78 11.82
CA LYS A 504 12.36 2.09 11.97
C LYS A 504 10.89 2.00 11.56
N ASP A 505 10.10 2.97 12.02
CA ASP A 505 8.71 3.15 11.61
C ASP A 505 8.65 3.76 10.19
N LEU A 506 7.70 3.31 9.37
CA LEU A 506 7.49 3.78 7.98
C LEU A 506 7.38 5.31 7.87
N SER A 507 6.93 5.98 8.94
CA SER A 507 6.79 7.43 9.00
C SER A 507 8.10 8.22 8.92
N ILE A 508 9.27 7.59 8.78
CA ILE A 508 10.54 8.29 8.52
C ILE A 508 10.55 9.03 7.17
N PHE A 509 9.92 8.48 6.13
CA PHE A 509 9.84 9.08 4.79
C PHE A 509 8.41 9.53 4.40
N ILE A 510 7.49 9.58 5.36
CA ILE A 510 6.11 10.03 5.14
C ILE A 510 6.00 11.53 5.47
N PRO A 511 5.44 12.36 4.56
CA PRO A 511 5.26 13.79 4.81
C PRO A 511 4.54 14.07 6.13
N GLN A 512 5.03 15.07 6.88
CA GLN A 512 4.60 15.37 8.25
C GLN A 512 3.08 15.44 8.48
N LYS A 513 2.29 15.88 7.48
CA LYS A 513 0.82 15.90 7.53
C LYS A 513 0.16 14.52 7.54
N ILE A 514 0.72 13.59 6.79
CA ILE A 514 0.23 12.21 6.66
C ILE A 514 0.69 11.41 7.89
N LYS A 515 1.90 11.69 8.37
CA LYS A 515 2.56 11.04 9.53
C LYS A 515 1.69 10.98 10.79
N GLN A 516 0.95 12.04 11.12
CA GLN A 516 0.11 12.10 12.33
C GLN A 516 -1.01 11.04 12.32
N SER A 517 -1.65 10.83 11.17
CA SER A 517 -2.74 9.85 11.00
C SER A 517 -2.28 8.48 10.48
N HIS A 518 -1.02 8.35 10.06
CA HIS A 518 -0.53 7.18 9.34
C HIS A 518 -0.70 5.86 10.13
N LYS A 519 -0.43 5.89 11.44
CA LYS A 519 -0.60 4.72 12.31
C LYS A 519 -2.06 4.26 12.36
N ILE A 520 -3.00 5.21 12.45
CA ILE A 520 -4.45 4.96 12.39
C ILE A 520 -4.81 4.35 11.03
N MET A 521 -4.20 4.77 9.92
CA MET A 521 -4.47 4.18 8.61
C MET A 521 -4.01 2.73 8.48
N ILE A 522 -2.86 2.36 9.05
CA ILE A 522 -2.45 0.94 9.08
C ILE A 522 -3.42 0.15 9.97
N GLN A 523 -3.78 0.68 11.15
CA GLN A 523 -4.75 0.02 12.05
C GLN A 523 -6.11 -0.16 11.37
N ASN A 524 -6.63 0.87 10.71
CA ASN A 524 -7.85 0.80 9.92
C ASN A 524 -7.71 -0.17 8.75
N HIS A 525 -6.57 -0.28 8.07
CA HIS A 525 -6.38 -1.31 7.03
C HIS A 525 -6.37 -2.74 7.61
N ILE A 526 -5.87 -2.94 8.83
CA ILE A 526 -6.00 -4.22 9.55
C ILE A 526 -7.48 -4.52 9.87
N ILE A 527 -8.35 -3.52 10.06
CA ILE A 527 -9.74 -3.68 10.53
C ILE A 527 -10.77 -3.68 9.38
N GLU A 528 -10.61 -2.81 8.37
CA GLU A 528 -11.67 -2.41 7.43
C GLU A 528 -11.82 -3.26 6.15
N ASP A 529 -10.91 -4.21 5.85
CA ASP A 529 -10.93 -4.93 4.55
C ASP A 529 -12.22 -5.77 4.32
N GLN A 530 -13.06 -5.96 5.34
CA GLN A 530 -14.29 -6.77 5.26
C GLN A 530 -15.42 -6.15 4.43
N VAL A 531 -15.61 -4.83 4.51
CA VAL A 531 -16.95 -4.25 4.22
C VAL A 531 -17.18 -3.89 2.75
N THR A 532 -16.13 -3.72 1.94
CA THR A 532 -16.27 -3.26 0.55
C THR A 532 -15.48 -4.11 -0.44
N GLN A 533 -16.16 -4.98 -1.20
CA GLN A 533 -15.55 -5.75 -2.30
C GLN A 533 -15.03 -4.87 -3.47
N SER A 534 -15.35 -3.58 -3.47
CA SER A 534 -14.77 -2.55 -4.35
C SER A 534 -13.34 -2.13 -3.95
N SER A 535 -12.85 -2.55 -2.77
CA SER A 535 -11.58 -2.14 -2.18
C SER A 535 -10.32 -2.56 -2.94
N GLN A 536 -10.37 -3.48 -3.90
CA GLN A 536 -9.18 -3.89 -4.68
C GLN A 536 -8.54 -2.75 -5.51
N ARG A 537 -9.18 -1.58 -5.63
CA ARG A 537 -8.52 -0.36 -6.14
C ARG A 537 -7.52 0.28 -5.14
N LYS A 538 -7.61 -0.02 -3.84
CA LYS A 538 -6.77 0.57 -2.77
C LYS A 538 -5.30 0.10 -2.84
N ASN A 539 -5.04 -1.09 -3.36
CA ASN A 539 -3.69 -1.68 -3.37
C ASN A 539 -2.71 -0.98 -4.30
N TYR A 540 -3.17 -0.21 -5.29
CA TYR A 540 -2.31 0.54 -6.20
C TYR A 540 -2.55 2.04 -6.05
N LEU A 541 -1.54 2.72 -5.52
CA LEU A 541 -1.49 4.18 -5.36
C LEU A 541 -0.65 4.73 -6.53
N PRO A 542 -1.27 5.28 -7.59
CA PRO A 542 -0.57 5.60 -8.84
C PRO A 542 0.43 6.75 -8.69
N LEU A 543 0.16 7.68 -7.77
CA LEU A 543 0.97 8.85 -7.48
C LEU A 543 0.76 9.27 -6.02
N ILE A 544 1.82 9.19 -5.23
CA ILE A 544 1.97 9.85 -3.93
C ILE A 544 3.30 10.59 -3.91
N ILE A 545 3.57 11.38 -2.86
CA ILE A 545 4.89 11.99 -2.65
C ILE A 545 5.41 11.57 -1.28
N ALA A 546 6.63 11.03 -1.25
CA ALA A 546 7.39 10.74 -0.02
C ALA A 546 8.47 11.80 0.22
N GLU A 547 8.95 11.90 1.46
CA GLU A 547 10.05 12.78 1.89
C GLU A 547 11.35 11.97 1.88
N ASN A 548 12.30 12.33 1.02
CA ASN A 548 13.62 11.67 0.99
C ASN A 548 14.50 12.10 2.18
N LYS A 549 15.66 11.46 2.32
CA LYS A 549 16.63 11.78 3.39
C LYS A 549 17.04 13.26 3.47
N GLN A 550 16.96 13.99 2.36
CA GLN A 550 17.30 15.41 2.28
C GLN A 550 16.09 16.33 2.55
N GLY A 551 14.88 15.82 2.74
CA GLY A 551 13.67 16.64 2.93
C GLY A 551 13.02 17.14 1.63
N PHE A 552 13.33 16.52 0.48
CA PHE A 552 12.68 16.78 -0.80
C PHE A 552 11.59 15.74 -1.11
N GLY A 553 10.66 16.12 -1.99
CA GLY A 553 9.55 15.30 -2.43
C GLY A 553 9.92 14.37 -3.57
N VAL A 554 9.83 13.06 -3.34
CA VAL A 554 9.98 12.04 -4.40
C VAL A 554 8.59 11.57 -4.81
N PRO A 555 8.20 11.71 -6.10
CA PRO A 555 6.95 11.16 -6.61
C PRO A 555 7.08 9.63 -6.72
N LEU A 556 6.15 8.91 -6.10
CA LEU A 556 6.16 7.45 -6.04
C LEU A 556 4.84 6.88 -6.57
N SER A 557 4.95 5.78 -7.30
CA SER A 557 3.87 4.82 -7.48
C SER A 557 4.09 3.68 -6.49
N ILE A 558 3.07 3.31 -5.71
CA ILE A 558 3.17 2.22 -4.74
C ILE A 558 2.12 1.15 -5.05
N PHE A 559 2.56 -0.11 -5.06
CA PHE A 559 1.69 -1.26 -5.02
C PHE A 559 1.87 -2.02 -3.69
N ILE A 560 0.79 -2.30 -2.97
CA ILE A 560 0.78 -2.93 -1.64
C ILE A 560 0.05 -4.28 -1.69
N LYS A 561 0.64 -5.31 -1.07
CA LYS A 561 0.06 -6.65 -0.87
C LYS A 561 0.29 -7.11 0.57
N SER A 562 -0.68 -7.80 1.17
CA SER A 562 -0.51 -8.42 2.48
C SER A 562 0.00 -9.86 2.33
N GLN A 563 1.12 -10.17 2.97
CA GLN A 563 1.87 -11.42 2.78
C GLN A 563 2.53 -11.90 4.09
N LYS A 564 2.53 -13.22 4.28
CA LYS A 564 3.31 -13.91 5.32
C LYS A 564 4.77 -14.00 4.86
N MET A 565 5.72 -13.68 5.73
CA MET A 565 7.13 -13.96 5.50
C MET A 565 7.50 -15.28 6.20
N THR A 566 7.96 -16.24 5.40
CA THR A 566 8.36 -17.59 5.84
C THR A 566 9.88 -17.80 5.83
N ASN A 567 10.65 -16.95 5.16
CA ASN A 567 12.08 -17.12 4.93
C ASN A 567 12.93 -16.07 5.68
N THR A 568 13.08 -16.26 6.98
CA THR A 568 14.23 -15.74 7.72
C THR A 568 15.01 -16.91 8.33
N ILE A 569 16.35 -16.81 8.31
CA ILE A 569 17.28 -17.80 8.88
C ILE A 569 17.01 -18.02 10.39
N GLU A 570 16.31 -17.08 11.02
CA GLU A 570 15.93 -17.03 12.43
C GLU A 570 14.60 -17.75 12.77
N ASN A 571 13.96 -18.44 11.81
CA ASN A 571 12.65 -19.11 11.97
C ASN A 571 11.50 -18.18 12.41
N HIS A 572 11.65 -16.86 12.30
CA HIS A 572 10.63 -15.91 12.70
C HIS A 572 9.56 -15.75 11.62
N ASN A 573 8.43 -16.45 11.80
CA ASN A 573 7.20 -16.20 11.05
C ASN A 573 6.69 -14.78 11.35
N ASP A 574 6.55 -13.95 10.32
CA ASP A 574 5.98 -12.60 10.41
C ASP A 574 4.83 -12.44 9.40
N PHE A 575 3.91 -11.51 9.67
CA PHE A 575 2.88 -11.11 8.72
C PHE A 575 2.83 -9.60 8.56
N GLY A 576 2.77 -9.15 7.31
CA GLY A 576 3.06 -7.77 7.00
C GLY A 576 2.46 -7.28 5.69
N LEU A 577 2.68 -6.00 5.43
CA LEU A 577 2.49 -5.39 4.12
C LEU A 577 3.82 -5.42 3.39
N ILE A 578 3.83 -6.01 2.20
CA ILE A 578 4.91 -5.88 1.24
C ILE A 578 4.51 -4.83 0.21
N ALA A 579 5.35 -3.82 0.03
CA ALA A 579 5.10 -2.71 -0.87
C ALA A 579 6.21 -2.64 -1.92
N ASN A 580 5.82 -2.69 -3.20
CA ASN A 580 6.68 -2.32 -4.31
C ASN A 580 6.54 -0.81 -4.55
N ILE A 581 7.64 -0.09 -4.36
CA ILE A 581 7.74 1.36 -4.46
C ILE A 581 8.55 1.70 -5.71
N LYS A 582 7.95 2.39 -6.67
CA LYS A 582 8.59 2.82 -7.90
C LYS A 582 8.65 4.35 -7.98
N SER A 583 9.84 4.94 -8.09
CA SER A 583 9.98 6.37 -8.37
C SER A 583 9.42 6.67 -9.76
N ILE A 584 8.71 7.80 -9.87
CA ILE A 584 8.14 8.27 -11.12
C ILE A 584 9.19 9.16 -11.79
N GLU A 585 9.99 8.55 -12.66
CA GLU A 585 10.94 9.28 -13.51
C GLU A 585 10.24 9.77 -14.78
N ASN A 586 9.96 11.07 -14.79
CA ASN A 586 9.57 11.82 -15.97
C ASN A 586 10.16 13.24 -15.87
N GLU A 587 9.98 14.05 -16.91
CA GLU A 587 10.48 15.44 -16.95
C GLU A 587 9.61 16.41 -16.12
N TYR A 588 8.57 15.90 -15.43
CA TYR A 588 7.59 16.72 -14.72
C TYR A 588 8.03 17.00 -13.28
N PHE A 589 7.48 18.07 -12.72
CA PHE A 589 7.78 18.50 -11.37
C PHE A 589 6.59 18.27 -10.44
N TYR A 590 6.86 17.78 -9.23
CA TYR A 590 5.83 17.39 -8.29
C TYR A 590 5.89 18.25 -7.02
N ILE A 591 4.73 18.79 -6.63
CA ILE A 591 4.58 19.62 -5.43
C ILE A 591 3.39 19.12 -4.62
N MET A 592 3.63 18.77 -3.35
CA MET A 592 2.57 18.54 -2.36
C MET A 592 2.19 19.89 -1.74
N THR A 593 0.90 20.24 -1.75
CA THR A 593 0.41 21.50 -1.16
C THR A 593 -0.82 21.29 -0.27
N SER A 594 -1.06 22.23 0.65
CA SER A 594 -2.27 22.24 1.48
C SER A 594 -3.55 22.51 0.68
N LEU A 595 -4.62 21.74 0.90
CA LEU A 595 -5.91 21.92 0.21
C LEU A 595 -6.42 23.38 0.25
N LYS A 596 -6.53 23.95 1.46
CA LYS A 596 -7.20 25.26 1.69
C LYS A 596 -6.42 26.51 1.26
N SER A 597 -5.15 26.40 0.85
CA SER A 597 -4.33 27.58 0.56
C SER A 597 -3.09 27.34 -0.29
N PHE A 598 -2.94 26.18 -0.94
CA PHE A 598 -1.77 25.84 -1.78
C PHE A 598 -0.39 26.12 -1.15
N LYS A 599 -0.31 26.11 0.18
CA LYS A 599 0.93 26.25 0.93
C LYS A 599 1.77 25.01 0.70
N ILE A 600 2.98 25.19 0.18
CA ILE A 600 3.89 24.11 -0.16
C ILE A 600 4.20 23.31 1.11
N GLN A 601 4.13 21.99 1.00
CA GLN A 601 4.47 21.05 2.06
C GLN A 601 5.76 20.30 1.70
N LEU A 602 5.88 19.92 0.44
CA LEU A 602 6.99 19.14 -0.09
C LEU A 602 7.12 19.39 -1.59
N MET A 603 8.34 19.37 -2.13
CA MET A 603 8.65 19.74 -3.51
C MET A 603 9.81 18.88 -4.02
N SER A 604 9.78 18.46 -5.28
CA SER A 604 10.90 17.72 -5.88
C SER A 604 12.18 18.56 -6.00
N GLU A 605 13.32 17.94 -5.73
CA GLU A 605 14.65 18.59 -5.71
C GLU A 605 14.98 19.26 -7.05
N ASN A 606 14.70 18.58 -8.17
CA ASN A 606 14.91 19.12 -9.52
C ASN A 606 14.11 20.40 -9.76
N TYR A 607 12.89 20.51 -9.23
CA TYR A 607 12.09 21.72 -9.36
C TYR A 607 12.60 22.84 -8.46
N TYR A 608 13.02 22.51 -7.24
CA TYR A 608 13.67 23.45 -6.35
C TYR A 608 14.95 24.05 -6.98
N LYS A 609 15.84 23.21 -7.49
CA LYS A 609 17.08 23.62 -8.18
C LYS A 609 16.83 24.33 -9.51
N LYS A 610 15.70 24.11 -10.19
CA LYS A 610 15.37 24.81 -11.44
C LYS A 610 14.72 26.17 -11.20
N VAL A 611 13.87 26.28 -10.17
CA VAL A 611 12.98 27.45 -9.99
C VAL A 611 13.19 28.14 -8.64
N PHE A 612 13.22 27.44 -7.51
CA PHE A 612 13.05 28.07 -6.19
C PHE A 612 14.34 28.41 -5.42
N TRP A 613 15.48 27.81 -5.77
CA TRP A 613 16.74 27.97 -5.03
C TRP A 613 17.25 29.42 -4.93
N ARG A 614 16.95 30.27 -5.93
CA ARG A 614 17.30 31.71 -5.91
C ARG A 614 16.44 32.52 -4.94
N TYR A 615 15.21 32.07 -4.69
CA TYR A 615 14.20 32.82 -3.93
C TYR A 615 14.14 32.42 -2.46
N SER A 616 14.47 31.17 -2.13
CA SER A 616 14.29 30.66 -0.77
C SER A 616 15.25 29.50 -0.48
N LEU A 617 15.83 29.49 0.74
CA LEU A 617 16.42 28.28 1.31
C LEU A 617 15.36 27.18 1.44
N GLN A 618 15.77 25.92 1.36
CA GLN A 618 14.89 24.75 1.37
C GLN A 618 13.92 24.73 2.56
N GLU A 619 14.40 25.05 3.77
CA GLU A 619 13.58 25.14 4.99
C GLU A 619 12.43 26.15 4.88
N ASN A 620 12.64 27.22 4.09
CA ASN A 620 11.64 28.27 3.87
C ASN A 620 10.61 27.89 2.78
N LEU A 621 10.80 26.82 2.00
CA LEU A 621 9.81 26.37 1.02
C LEU A 621 8.45 26.09 1.66
N LYS A 622 8.44 25.51 2.86
CA LYS A 622 7.21 25.22 3.64
C LYS A 622 6.45 26.50 4.04
N LYS A 623 7.00 27.71 3.82
CA LYS A 623 6.35 29.02 4.04
C LYS A 623 5.66 29.57 2.79
N ILE A 624 6.00 29.09 1.59
CA ILE A 624 5.52 29.62 0.30
C ILE A 624 4.07 29.17 0.00
N TYR A 625 3.25 30.11 -0.45
CA TYR A 625 1.88 29.93 -0.92
C TYR A 625 1.88 29.93 -2.46
N LEU A 626 1.79 28.75 -3.08
CA LEU A 626 1.96 28.58 -4.53
C LEU A 626 0.88 29.31 -5.35
N ASN A 627 -0.31 29.50 -4.78
CA ASN A 627 -1.40 30.27 -5.37
C ASN A 627 -1.15 31.78 -5.48
N LYS A 628 -0.10 32.33 -4.85
CA LYS A 628 0.37 33.70 -5.17
C LYS A 628 1.22 33.76 -6.43
N ILE A 629 1.95 32.68 -6.70
CA ILE A 629 2.84 32.53 -7.85
C ILE A 629 1.99 32.14 -9.08
N ILE A 630 1.05 31.22 -8.90
CA ILE A 630 0.08 30.77 -9.92
C ILE A 630 -1.34 31.18 -9.46
N PRO A 631 -1.83 32.38 -9.82
CA PRO A 631 -3.09 32.92 -9.30
C PRO A 631 -4.31 32.02 -9.54
N LEU A 632 -4.35 31.34 -10.69
CA LEU A 632 -5.45 30.47 -11.07
C LEU A 632 -5.64 29.25 -10.13
N LEU A 633 -4.66 28.90 -9.28
CA LEU A 633 -4.84 27.86 -8.26
C LEU A 633 -5.97 28.18 -7.28
N HIS A 634 -6.34 29.45 -7.11
CA HIS A 634 -7.51 29.84 -6.33
C HIS A 634 -8.84 29.26 -6.87
N TYR A 635 -8.96 28.96 -8.17
CA TYR A 635 -10.16 28.33 -8.74
C TYR A 635 -10.37 26.93 -8.17
N PHE A 636 -9.31 26.11 -8.17
CA PHE A 636 -9.35 24.78 -7.56
C PHE A 636 -9.65 24.82 -6.05
N GLN A 637 -9.30 25.91 -5.36
CA GLN A 637 -9.67 26.13 -3.96
C GLN A 637 -11.19 26.31 -3.79
N ILE A 638 -11.88 26.96 -4.73
CA ILE A 638 -13.35 27.05 -4.75
C ILE A 638 -13.93 25.69 -5.10
N TYR A 639 -13.47 25.10 -6.21
CA TYR A 639 -13.98 23.82 -6.73
C TYR A 639 -13.98 22.71 -5.67
N SER A 640 -12.86 22.56 -4.94
CA SER A 640 -12.73 21.59 -3.84
C SER A 640 -13.68 21.76 -2.63
N LYS A 641 -14.47 22.85 -2.56
CA LYS A 641 -15.49 23.05 -1.52
C LYS A 641 -16.90 22.67 -1.96
N ASN A 642 -17.20 22.78 -3.25
CA ASN A 642 -18.58 22.81 -3.75
C ASN A 642 -19.11 21.42 -4.14
N GLU A 643 -18.21 20.50 -4.46
CA GLU A 643 -18.55 19.11 -4.80
C GLU A 643 -18.07 18.17 -3.70
N ASN A 644 -18.85 17.12 -3.41
CA ASN A 644 -18.29 15.93 -2.79
C ASN A 644 -17.38 15.29 -3.85
N PRO A 645 -16.04 15.34 -3.74
CA PRO A 645 -15.16 14.86 -4.79
C PRO A 645 -15.34 13.34 -4.88
N VAL A 646 -16.09 12.88 -5.88
CA VAL A 646 -16.18 11.46 -6.20
C VAL A 646 -14.76 11.02 -6.49
N VAL A 647 -14.23 10.10 -5.67
CA VAL A 647 -12.80 9.74 -5.68
C VAL A 647 -12.43 9.09 -7.02
N GLY A 648 -12.04 9.94 -7.95
CA GLY A 648 -11.77 9.67 -9.34
C GLY A 648 -10.75 10.67 -9.83
N HIS A 649 -9.74 10.16 -10.53
CA HIS A 649 -8.71 11.00 -11.14
C HIS A 649 -9.29 11.64 -12.40
N GLU A 650 -10.04 12.73 -12.23
CA GLU A 650 -10.29 13.64 -13.34
C GLU A 650 -8.99 14.34 -13.67
N ASP A 651 -8.44 14.00 -14.84
CA ASP A 651 -7.13 14.42 -15.30
C ASP A 651 -7.18 15.87 -15.84
N ILE A 652 -7.61 16.82 -15.00
CA ILE A 652 -7.75 18.23 -15.36
C ILE A 652 -6.36 18.85 -15.58
N THR A 653 -5.92 18.91 -16.83
CA THR A 653 -4.71 19.65 -17.24
C THR A 653 -5.08 21.09 -17.58
N VAL A 654 -4.44 22.06 -16.93
CA VAL A 654 -4.66 23.50 -17.15
C VAL A 654 -3.36 24.18 -17.56
N SER A 655 -3.45 25.04 -18.57
CA SER A 655 -2.37 25.95 -18.98
C SER A 655 -2.69 27.36 -18.50
N THR A 656 -1.76 27.99 -17.78
CA THR A 656 -1.91 29.32 -17.18
C THR A 656 -0.54 29.99 -17.00
N LEU A 657 -0.48 31.12 -16.29
CA LEU A 657 0.78 31.81 -15.99
C LEU A 657 1.21 31.67 -14.52
N ALA A 658 2.53 31.72 -14.32
CA ALA A 658 3.18 32.00 -13.06
C ALA A 658 3.94 33.33 -13.10
N PHE A 659 3.96 34.03 -11.97
CA PHE A 659 4.72 35.26 -11.75
C PHE A 659 5.78 35.02 -10.67
N LEU A 660 7.06 35.19 -11.03
CA LEU A 660 8.20 35.10 -10.11
C LEU A 660 8.99 36.41 -10.16
N PRO A 661 9.57 36.92 -9.05
CA PRO A 661 10.32 38.17 -9.08
C PRO A 661 11.58 38.04 -9.94
N LYS A 662 12.06 39.13 -10.54
CA LYS A 662 13.34 39.12 -11.26
C LYS A 662 14.52 39.03 -10.30
N ASP A 663 15.57 38.32 -10.71
CA ASP A 663 16.80 38.15 -9.91
C ASP A 663 17.39 39.47 -9.39
N ILE A 664 17.33 40.54 -10.19
CA ILE A 664 17.79 41.89 -9.81
C ILE A 664 17.10 42.36 -8.52
N PHE A 665 15.78 42.19 -8.44
CA PHE A 665 15.00 42.58 -7.27
C PHE A 665 15.28 41.70 -6.04
N ILE A 666 15.75 40.46 -6.24
CA ILE A 666 16.22 39.60 -5.13
C ILE A 666 17.53 40.16 -4.59
N GLN A 667 18.50 40.46 -5.46
CA GLN A 667 19.84 40.92 -5.09
C GLN A 667 19.83 42.25 -4.32
N GLU A 668 19.05 43.24 -4.78
CA GLU A 668 18.90 44.54 -4.10
C GLU A 668 18.31 44.40 -2.69
N ASN A 669 17.42 43.43 -2.48
CA ASN A 669 16.73 43.19 -1.20
C ASN A 669 17.49 42.24 -0.25
N GLN A 670 18.40 41.40 -0.76
CA GLN A 670 19.24 40.52 0.07
C GLN A 670 20.12 41.30 1.07
N GLN A 671 20.56 42.51 0.70
CA GLN A 671 21.35 43.39 1.58
C GLN A 671 20.53 44.04 2.71
N ARG A 672 19.20 43.95 2.69
CA ARG A 672 18.29 44.63 3.63
C ARG A 672 17.32 43.66 4.31
N ASN A 673 17.85 42.76 5.15
CA ASN A 673 17.07 41.88 6.05
C ASN A 673 15.78 41.30 5.40
N PHE A 674 15.93 40.66 4.24
CA PHE A 674 14.88 39.98 3.45
C PHE A 674 13.45 40.49 3.76
N PRO A 675 12.99 41.59 3.13
CA PRO A 675 11.58 41.97 3.20
C PRO A 675 10.75 40.74 2.87
N LYS A 676 9.86 40.35 3.80
CA LYS A 676 9.10 39.08 3.74
C LYS A 676 8.51 38.91 2.33
N LEU A 677 9.12 38.03 1.54
CA LEU A 677 8.68 37.72 0.17
C LEU A 677 7.16 37.55 0.18
N GLU A 678 6.46 38.27 -0.69
CA GLU A 678 5.00 38.40 -0.58
C GLU A 678 4.31 37.02 -0.62
N PHE A 679 4.92 36.05 -1.29
CA PHE A 679 4.51 34.64 -1.35
C PHE A 679 4.50 33.89 -0.01
N CYS A 680 5.10 34.43 1.06
CA CYS A 680 5.08 33.84 2.40
C CYS A 680 3.83 34.22 3.22
N GLN A 681 3.02 35.16 2.73
CA GLN A 681 1.76 35.55 3.36
C GLN A 681 0.59 34.78 2.71
N LYS A 682 -0.47 34.50 3.47
CA LYS A 682 -1.69 33.90 2.92
C LYS A 682 -2.55 34.98 2.26
N THR A 683 -2.73 34.95 0.94
CA THR A 683 -3.76 35.74 0.25
C THR A 683 -5.11 35.03 0.36
N GLN A 684 -6.17 35.74 0.75
CA GLN A 684 -7.54 35.25 0.59
C GLN A 684 -8.05 35.59 -0.80
N ILE A 685 -9.09 34.89 -1.28
CA ILE A 685 -9.60 35.09 -2.64
C ILE A 685 -10.18 36.50 -2.84
N GLN A 686 -10.71 37.10 -1.78
CA GLN A 686 -11.20 38.49 -1.72
C GLN A 686 -10.05 39.52 -1.88
N ASP A 687 -8.85 39.18 -1.41
CA ASP A 687 -7.67 40.06 -1.50
C ASP A 687 -6.91 39.87 -2.83
N LEU A 688 -7.24 38.83 -3.62
CA LEU A 688 -6.47 38.42 -4.78
C LEU A 688 -6.52 39.49 -5.89
N GLU A 689 -7.68 40.09 -6.16
CA GLU A 689 -7.80 41.19 -7.11
C GLU A 689 -6.91 42.39 -6.71
N GLN A 690 -6.94 42.78 -5.43
CA GLN A 690 -6.10 43.87 -4.93
C GLN A 690 -4.60 43.54 -4.97
N ALA A 691 -4.23 42.28 -4.78
CA ALA A 691 -2.85 41.82 -4.89
C ALA A 691 -2.36 41.84 -6.35
N LEU A 692 -3.15 41.29 -7.28
CA LEU A 692 -2.83 41.26 -8.70
C LEU A 692 -2.76 42.67 -9.30
N ASN A 693 -3.69 43.56 -8.95
CA ASN A 693 -3.67 44.95 -9.41
C ASN A 693 -2.51 45.78 -8.82
N LYS A 694 -1.72 45.24 -7.87
CA LYS A 694 -0.43 45.81 -7.42
C LYS A 694 0.79 45.23 -8.15
N TYR A 695 0.64 44.14 -8.91
CA TYR A 695 1.76 43.53 -9.63
C TYR A 695 2.21 44.43 -10.79
N LYS A 696 3.40 45.04 -10.62
CA LYS A 696 4.14 45.72 -11.69
C LYS A 696 4.95 44.69 -12.45
N ILE A 697 4.59 44.34 -13.68
CA ILE A 697 5.29 43.31 -14.47
C ILE A 697 6.78 43.60 -14.69
N GLN A 698 7.18 44.87 -14.59
CA GLN A 698 8.58 45.30 -14.52
C GLN A 698 9.42 44.45 -13.53
N LEU A 699 8.83 44.11 -12.37
CA LEU A 699 9.48 43.40 -11.26
C LEU A 699 9.39 41.86 -11.34
N PHE A 700 8.61 41.32 -12.28
CA PHE A 700 8.34 39.88 -12.37
C PHE A 700 8.71 39.30 -13.73
N ASP A 701 9.29 38.11 -13.71
CA ASP A 701 9.38 37.21 -14.85
C ASP A 701 8.08 36.42 -14.98
N ILE A 702 7.57 36.33 -16.22
CA ILE A 702 6.33 35.64 -16.56
C ILE A 702 6.66 34.27 -17.12
N TYR A 703 6.12 33.22 -16.50
CA TYR A 703 6.29 31.84 -16.92
C TYR A 703 4.97 31.26 -17.42
N GLN A 704 4.99 30.61 -18.58
CA GLN A 704 3.90 29.74 -19.01
C GLN A 704 3.99 28.42 -18.26
N VAL A 705 2.88 28.01 -17.64
CA VAL A 705 2.81 26.81 -16.80
C VAL A 705 1.67 25.91 -17.26
N ARG A 706 1.99 24.68 -17.64
CA ARG A 706 1.01 23.60 -17.80
C ARG A 706 1.08 22.70 -16.57
N LEU A 707 -0.03 22.58 -15.87
CA LEU A 707 -0.14 21.80 -14.63
C LEU A 707 -1.34 20.85 -14.66
N LYS A 708 -1.26 19.83 -13.82
CA LYS A 708 -2.30 18.85 -13.56
C LYS A 708 -2.46 18.68 -12.06
N LEU A 709 -3.69 18.69 -11.56
CA LEU A 709 -3.97 18.67 -10.13
C LEU A 709 -4.62 17.35 -9.71
N TYR A 710 -4.06 16.73 -8.68
CA TYR A 710 -4.60 15.53 -8.06
C TYR A 710 -5.03 15.86 -6.62
N LEU A 711 -6.33 15.84 -6.38
CA LEU A 711 -6.90 15.97 -5.04
C LEU A 711 -6.81 14.63 -4.32
N ILE A 712 -6.12 14.59 -3.17
CA ILE A 712 -6.07 13.42 -2.29
C ILE A 712 -6.75 13.79 -0.97
N GLN A 713 -7.89 13.15 -0.70
CA GLN A 713 -8.71 13.37 0.48
C GLN A 713 -9.18 12.03 1.05
N ASN A 714 -9.08 11.90 2.37
CA ASN A 714 -9.74 10.86 3.17
C ASN A 714 -10.23 11.48 4.48
N GLN A 715 -10.74 10.67 5.41
CA GLN A 715 -11.29 11.13 6.68
C GLN A 715 -10.27 11.83 7.60
N GLN A 716 -8.97 11.58 7.40
CA GLN A 716 -7.91 12.02 8.31
C GLN A 716 -7.06 13.17 7.75
N PHE A 717 -6.85 13.22 6.43
CA PHE A 717 -6.12 14.30 5.76
C PHE A 717 -6.71 14.68 4.40
N SER A 718 -6.36 15.90 3.98
CA SER A 718 -6.53 16.35 2.60
C SER A 718 -5.35 17.20 2.13
N PHE A 719 -4.90 16.95 0.91
CA PHE A 719 -3.83 17.69 0.25
C PHE A 719 -3.95 17.57 -1.28
N ASN A 720 -3.28 18.48 -1.98
CA ASN A 720 -3.18 18.46 -3.44
C ASN A 720 -1.77 18.02 -3.82
N ILE A 721 -1.65 17.12 -4.81
CA ILE A 721 -0.43 16.96 -5.58
C ILE A 721 -0.60 17.75 -6.88
N ILE A 722 0.34 18.62 -7.19
CA ILE A 722 0.42 19.33 -8.46
C ILE A 722 1.58 18.74 -9.25
N GLU A 723 1.26 18.21 -10.42
CA GLU A 723 2.20 17.81 -11.46
C GLU A 723 2.34 18.96 -12.45
N ILE A 724 3.52 19.57 -12.52
CA ILE A 724 3.84 20.63 -13.47
C ILE A 724 4.52 19.98 -14.68
N GLN A 725 3.79 19.93 -15.78
CA GLN A 725 4.20 19.33 -17.05
C GLN A 725 5.08 20.26 -17.88
N SER A 726 4.89 21.57 -17.76
CA SER A 726 5.80 22.57 -18.31
C SER A 726 5.90 23.80 -17.41
N PHE A 727 7.09 24.40 -17.38
CA PHE A 727 7.38 25.64 -16.67
C PHE A 727 8.41 26.43 -17.50
N LYS A 728 7.92 27.23 -18.46
CA LYS A 728 8.72 27.91 -19.51
C LYS A 728 8.72 29.41 -19.26
N LEU A 729 9.90 30.03 -19.14
CA LEU A 729 10.03 31.49 -19.13
C LEU A 729 9.60 32.06 -20.48
N ILE A 730 8.69 33.05 -20.48
CA ILE A 730 8.28 33.75 -21.69
C ILE A 730 9.24 34.92 -21.91
N GLN A 731 10.13 34.82 -22.89
CA GLN A 731 11.10 35.88 -23.21
C GLN A 731 10.58 36.90 -24.22
N ASN A 732 9.67 36.49 -25.12
CA ASN A 732 9.11 37.36 -26.14
C ASN A 732 8.01 38.26 -25.54
N THR A 733 8.13 39.57 -25.71
CA THR A 733 7.21 40.60 -25.20
C THR A 733 5.81 40.51 -25.80
N GLN A 734 5.66 40.12 -27.07
CA GLN A 734 4.35 39.83 -27.69
C GLN A 734 3.69 38.59 -27.06
N GLU A 735 4.46 37.52 -26.85
CA GLU A 735 3.99 36.28 -26.20
C GLU A 735 3.55 36.59 -24.75
N GLN A 736 4.25 37.48 -24.04
CA GLN A 736 3.84 37.98 -22.72
C GLN A 736 2.49 38.71 -22.78
N ILE A 737 2.32 39.69 -23.68
CA ILE A 737 1.05 40.45 -23.83
C ILE A 737 -0.13 39.52 -24.15
N GLN A 738 0.05 38.57 -25.06
CA GLN A 738 -0.99 37.59 -25.42
C GLN A 738 -1.38 36.71 -24.22
N ASN A 739 -0.40 36.16 -23.51
CA ASN A 739 -0.67 35.32 -22.34
C ASN A 739 -1.28 36.12 -21.18
N LEU A 740 -0.97 37.42 -21.03
CA LEU A 740 -1.60 38.28 -20.03
C LEU A 740 -3.10 38.49 -20.29
N LYS A 741 -3.48 38.70 -21.55
CA LYS A 741 -4.90 38.74 -21.97
C LYS A 741 -5.60 37.40 -21.71
N ILE A 742 -4.90 36.28 -21.96
CA ILE A 742 -5.42 34.93 -21.65
C ILE A 742 -5.66 34.77 -20.13
N ILE A 743 -4.70 35.11 -19.26
CA ILE A 743 -4.92 34.94 -17.82
C ILE A 743 -5.95 35.94 -17.27
N GLN A 744 -6.05 37.15 -17.80
CA GLN A 744 -7.13 38.09 -17.46
C GLN A 744 -8.50 37.45 -17.74
N ASN A 745 -8.69 36.88 -18.93
CA ASN A 745 -9.92 36.17 -19.29
C ASN A 745 -10.15 34.95 -18.39
N GLN A 746 -9.13 34.15 -18.08
CA GLN A 746 -9.23 33.02 -17.15
C GLN A 746 -9.65 33.47 -15.74
N LEU A 747 -9.08 34.55 -15.21
CA LEU A 747 -9.40 35.07 -13.88
C LEU A 747 -10.82 35.66 -13.84
N GLN A 748 -11.24 36.36 -14.90
CA GLN A 748 -12.61 36.85 -15.00
C GLN A 748 -13.62 35.69 -15.12
N GLN A 749 -13.35 34.70 -15.97
CA GLN A 749 -14.25 33.56 -16.21
C GLN A 749 -14.35 32.61 -15.00
N PHE A 750 -13.23 32.25 -14.37
CA PHE A 750 -13.19 31.21 -13.34
C PHE A 750 -13.25 31.75 -11.91
N LEU A 751 -12.88 33.02 -11.68
CA LEU A 751 -12.85 33.63 -10.35
C LEU A 751 -13.69 34.91 -10.22
N ASN A 752 -14.26 35.43 -11.31
CA ASN A 752 -14.92 36.75 -11.37
C ASN A 752 -14.00 37.88 -10.86
N ILE A 753 -12.71 37.83 -11.23
CA ILE A 753 -11.70 38.82 -10.83
C ILE A 753 -11.28 39.66 -12.04
N ASN A 754 -11.50 40.97 -11.95
CA ASN A 754 -11.11 41.93 -12.97
C ASN A 754 -9.64 42.35 -12.81
N PHE A 755 -8.74 41.56 -13.40
CA PHE A 755 -7.32 41.87 -13.42
C PHE A 755 -7.02 43.00 -14.43
N LYS A 756 -6.65 44.19 -13.93
CA LYS A 756 -6.38 45.38 -14.75
C LYS A 756 -4.96 45.32 -15.32
N ILE A 757 -4.83 44.87 -16.56
CA ILE A 757 -3.53 44.66 -17.23
C ILE A 757 -3.08 45.83 -18.11
N ASP A 758 -3.88 46.88 -18.29
CA ASP A 758 -3.66 47.93 -19.30
C ASP A 758 -2.28 48.60 -19.14
N LYS A 759 -1.98 49.10 -17.93
CA LYS A 759 -0.66 49.69 -17.57
C LYS A 759 0.51 48.72 -17.73
N ASN A 760 0.24 47.42 -17.59
CA ASN A 760 1.23 46.37 -17.74
C ASN A 760 1.48 46.05 -19.23
N ILE A 761 0.44 46.13 -20.08
CA ILE A 761 0.55 46.05 -21.54
C ILE A 761 1.28 47.28 -22.09
N GLU A 762 0.87 48.50 -21.72
CA GLU A 762 1.52 49.77 -22.12
C GLU A 762 3.04 49.72 -21.86
N TYR A 763 3.45 49.20 -20.70
CA TYR A 763 4.85 48.98 -20.40
C TYR A 763 5.52 47.98 -21.36
N LEU A 764 4.93 46.80 -21.59
CA LEU A 764 5.50 45.80 -22.49
C LEU A 764 5.54 46.25 -23.95
N GLU A 765 4.57 47.04 -24.39
CA GLU A 765 4.55 47.69 -25.71
C GLU A 765 5.65 48.75 -25.81
N SER A 766 5.92 49.53 -24.75
CA SER A 766 7.07 50.44 -24.73
C SER A 766 8.41 49.68 -24.82
N VAL A 767 8.54 48.54 -24.13
CA VAL A 767 9.74 47.68 -24.21
C VAL A 767 9.90 47.12 -25.62
N LEU A 768 8.82 46.60 -26.21
CA LEU A 768 8.81 46.09 -27.59
C LEU A 768 9.18 47.17 -28.61
N ASN A 769 8.65 48.39 -28.46
CA ASN A 769 9.01 49.51 -29.32
C ASN A 769 10.50 49.85 -29.19
N THR A 770 11.04 49.92 -27.97
CA THR A 770 12.49 50.15 -27.78
C THR A 770 13.36 49.02 -28.34
N GLN A 771 12.92 47.76 -28.27
CA GLN A 771 13.57 46.62 -28.92
C GLN A 771 13.60 46.80 -30.44
N ASN A 772 12.44 47.06 -31.06
CA ASN A 772 12.32 47.31 -32.51
C ASN A 772 13.17 48.49 -32.99
N TYR A 773 13.23 49.59 -32.21
CA TYR A 773 14.12 50.73 -32.52
C TYR A 773 15.60 50.32 -32.48
N SER A 774 16.03 49.51 -31.51
CA SER A 774 17.41 49.05 -31.40
C SER A 774 17.79 48.08 -32.54
N GLU A 775 16.87 47.19 -32.94
CA GLU A 775 17.06 46.30 -34.09
C GLU A 775 17.16 47.09 -35.40
N ASN A 776 16.26 48.06 -35.63
CA ASN A 776 16.32 48.94 -36.79
C ASN A 776 17.62 49.76 -36.84
N GLN A 777 18.10 50.29 -35.71
CA GLN A 777 19.42 50.95 -35.64
C GLN A 777 20.59 49.99 -35.92
N SER A 778 20.51 48.73 -35.47
CA SER A 778 21.50 47.70 -35.81
C SER A 778 21.50 47.37 -37.30
N ILE A 779 20.34 47.36 -37.95
CA ILE A 779 20.21 47.13 -39.41
C ILE A 779 20.76 48.32 -40.20
N ILE A 780 20.50 49.55 -39.75
CA ILE A 780 21.03 50.78 -40.38
C ILE A 780 22.56 50.83 -40.24
N SER A 781 23.11 50.60 -39.04
CA SER A 781 24.56 50.58 -38.82
C SER A 781 25.25 49.42 -39.55
N ASN A 782 24.66 48.22 -39.59
CA ASN A 782 25.18 47.13 -40.42
C ASN A 782 25.12 47.45 -41.91
N LYS A 783 24.09 48.16 -42.41
CA LYS A 783 24.06 48.62 -43.82
C LYS A 783 25.20 49.58 -44.13
N ILE A 784 25.47 50.54 -43.24
CA ILE A 784 26.60 51.48 -43.36
C ILE A 784 27.93 50.69 -43.37
N ILE A 785 28.13 49.78 -42.42
CA ILE A 785 29.34 48.95 -42.33
C ILE A 785 29.48 48.01 -43.56
N THR A 786 28.40 47.51 -44.15
CA THR A 786 28.49 46.75 -45.41
C THR A 786 28.80 47.61 -46.63
N GLN A 787 28.37 48.87 -46.67
CA GLN A 787 28.76 49.80 -47.72
C GLN A 787 30.26 50.15 -47.62
N ASP A 788 30.79 50.39 -46.42
CA ASP A 788 32.23 50.61 -46.19
C ASP A 788 33.09 49.35 -46.48
N ASN A 789 32.56 48.16 -46.18
CA ASN A 789 33.25 46.89 -46.50
C ASN A 789 33.27 46.57 -48.00
N ILE A 790 32.27 47.01 -48.77
CA ILE A 790 32.28 46.89 -50.24
C ILE A 790 33.37 47.78 -50.85
N TYR A 791 33.60 48.98 -50.29
CA TYR A 791 34.73 49.84 -50.69
C TYR A 791 36.11 49.28 -50.32
N THR A 792 36.24 48.54 -49.22
CA THR A 792 37.53 47.95 -48.78
C THR A 792 37.80 46.53 -49.30
N GLN A 793 36.80 45.79 -49.78
CA GLN A 793 37.03 44.53 -50.51
C GLN A 793 37.49 44.76 -51.96
N ASN A 794 37.02 45.83 -52.62
CA ASN A 794 37.48 46.21 -53.97
C ASN A 794 38.96 46.65 -54.04
N THR A 795 39.61 46.90 -52.90
CA THR A 795 41.05 47.23 -52.81
C THR A 795 41.93 46.07 -52.34
N ARG A 796 41.36 44.89 -52.01
CA ARG A 796 42.13 43.69 -51.61
C ARG A 796 42.03 42.52 -52.59
N SER A 797 41.15 42.58 -53.59
CA SER A 797 40.96 41.55 -54.61
C SER A 797 42.08 41.44 -55.66
N GLN A 798 43.07 42.34 -55.67
CA GLN A 798 44.22 42.30 -56.61
C GLN A 798 45.46 41.55 -56.09
N HIS A 799 45.50 41.09 -54.83
CA HIS A 799 46.74 40.55 -54.23
C HIS A 799 46.73 39.06 -53.85
N PHE A 800 45.67 38.31 -54.16
CA PHE A 800 45.49 36.91 -53.72
C PHE A 800 45.26 35.88 -54.84
N GLN A 801 45.70 36.18 -56.07
CA GLN A 801 45.58 35.26 -57.23
C GLN A 801 46.85 34.47 -57.60
N SER A 802 47.91 34.53 -56.78
CA SER A 802 49.24 33.96 -57.12
C SER A 802 49.67 32.72 -56.31
N GLN A 803 48.80 32.08 -55.52
CA GLN A 803 49.19 30.92 -54.67
C GLN A 803 48.24 29.69 -54.69
N LEU A 804 47.36 29.55 -55.68
CA LEU A 804 46.52 28.35 -55.82
C LEU A 804 46.61 27.70 -57.20
N SER A 805 47.82 27.25 -57.53
CA SER A 805 48.11 26.41 -58.70
C SER A 805 49.09 25.29 -58.37
N GLN A 806 48.73 24.41 -57.42
CA GLN A 806 49.25 23.03 -57.37
C GLN A 806 48.37 22.10 -56.50
N ASN A 807 48.34 20.82 -56.92
CA ASN A 807 47.93 19.63 -56.17
C ASN A 807 46.42 19.39 -55.92
N LYS A 808 45.77 18.87 -56.96
CA LYS A 808 44.82 17.74 -56.81
C LYS A 808 45.57 16.41 -57.01
N ILE A 809 44.89 15.30 -56.66
CA ILE A 809 45.01 13.91 -57.16
C ILE A 809 45.67 12.88 -56.18
N THR A 810 44.89 11.82 -55.87
CA THR A 810 45.25 10.46 -55.35
C THR A 810 45.92 10.32 -53.96
N GLN A 811 45.75 9.22 -53.19
CA GLN A 811 44.74 8.14 -53.15
C GLN A 811 44.77 7.44 -51.75
N ASN A 812 43.73 6.65 -51.49
CA ASN A 812 43.55 5.54 -50.54
C ASN A 812 44.65 5.08 -49.54
N GLU A 813 44.11 4.63 -48.40
CA GLU A 813 44.40 3.38 -47.65
C GLU A 813 45.27 3.35 -46.38
N ASN A 814 44.59 2.83 -45.33
CA ASN A 814 45.06 2.05 -44.18
C ASN A 814 45.58 2.73 -42.88
N ASN A 815 45.22 2.03 -41.80
CA ASN A 815 45.67 2.10 -40.40
C ASN A 815 45.02 3.10 -39.42
N THR A 816 44.03 2.52 -38.73
CA THR A 816 43.51 2.72 -37.38
C THR A 816 44.37 3.40 -36.29
N ASN A 817 43.64 4.12 -35.42
CA ASN A 817 43.87 4.28 -33.97
C ASN A 817 45.02 5.17 -33.43
N SER A 818 44.88 6.50 -33.57
CA SER A 818 45.17 7.45 -32.46
C SER A 818 44.70 8.89 -32.76
N ASN A 819 43.41 9.24 -32.58
CA ASN A 819 42.99 10.64 -32.82
C ASN A 819 41.72 11.15 -32.10
N SER A 820 41.48 10.75 -30.85
CA SER A 820 40.39 11.32 -30.02
C SER A 820 40.79 12.54 -29.18
N GLN A 821 42.09 12.81 -28.95
CA GLN A 821 42.55 13.88 -28.03
C GLN A 821 42.81 15.25 -28.69
N ASN A 822 42.86 15.34 -30.02
CA ASN A 822 43.16 16.60 -30.73
C ASN A 822 41.91 17.44 -31.04
N LEU A 823 40.71 16.83 -31.10
CA LEU A 823 39.46 17.56 -31.34
C LEU A 823 39.06 18.42 -30.12
N ASP A 824 39.21 17.90 -28.90
CA ASP A 824 38.91 18.66 -27.68
C ASP A 824 39.84 19.85 -27.47
N ARG A 825 41.13 19.74 -27.82
CA ARG A 825 42.08 20.87 -27.69
C ARG A 825 41.68 22.06 -28.55
N ASN A 826 41.28 21.82 -29.80
CA ASN A 826 40.81 22.89 -30.69
C ASN A 826 39.47 23.48 -30.22
N TYR A 827 38.57 22.67 -29.66
CA TYR A 827 37.31 23.16 -29.10
C TYR A 827 37.52 24.03 -27.84
N ILE A 828 38.37 23.58 -26.92
CA ILE A 828 38.75 24.31 -25.68
C ILE A 828 39.49 25.61 -26.02
N GLN A 829 40.39 25.60 -27.02
CA GLN A 829 41.11 26.82 -27.42
C GLN A 829 40.16 27.85 -28.06
N LYS A 830 39.18 27.40 -28.86
CA LYS A 830 38.14 28.26 -29.44
C LYS A 830 37.21 28.84 -28.36
N GLN A 831 36.84 28.05 -27.34
CA GLN A 831 36.10 28.54 -26.17
C GLN A 831 36.90 29.55 -25.33
N ARG A 832 38.21 29.36 -25.14
CA ARG A 832 39.07 30.32 -24.42
C ARG A 832 39.15 31.68 -25.12
N ILE A 833 39.24 31.69 -26.45
CA ILE A 833 39.23 32.93 -27.24
C ILE A 833 37.87 33.64 -27.14
N LEU A 834 36.76 32.90 -27.25
CA LEU A 834 35.41 33.45 -27.08
C LEU A 834 35.19 34.03 -25.66
N ASN A 835 35.62 33.32 -24.60
CA ASN A 835 35.51 33.80 -23.23
C ASN A 835 36.40 35.03 -22.97
N ALA A 836 37.59 35.11 -23.56
CA ALA A 836 38.44 36.30 -23.48
C ALA A 836 37.80 37.54 -24.16
N GLN A 837 37.18 37.35 -25.33
CA GLN A 837 36.43 38.40 -26.02
C GLN A 837 35.19 38.83 -25.23
N TYR A 838 34.43 37.87 -24.67
CA TYR A 838 33.25 38.14 -23.85
C TYR A 838 33.60 38.90 -22.56
N ASN A 839 34.68 38.52 -21.87
CA ASN A 839 35.17 39.24 -20.69
C ASN A 839 35.64 40.66 -21.02
N LYS A 840 36.26 40.89 -22.19
CA LYS A 840 36.63 42.25 -22.64
C LYS A 840 35.39 43.14 -22.88
N ILE A 841 34.31 42.57 -23.41
CA ILE A 841 33.02 43.27 -23.60
C ILE A 841 32.36 43.59 -22.24
N ILE A 842 32.37 42.65 -21.28
CA ILE A 842 31.87 42.89 -19.92
C ILE A 842 32.67 43.99 -19.22
N HIS A 843 34.00 43.96 -19.31
CA HIS A 843 34.85 44.95 -18.65
C HIS A 843 34.59 46.37 -19.18
N ASN A 844 34.44 46.53 -20.49
CA ASN A 844 34.05 47.81 -21.10
C ASN A 844 32.65 48.28 -20.65
N LYS A 845 31.66 47.37 -20.53
CA LYS A 845 30.33 47.73 -20.00
C LYS A 845 30.36 48.17 -18.53
N ILE A 846 31.19 47.53 -17.70
CA ILE A 846 31.36 47.91 -16.28
C ILE A 846 31.99 49.30 -16.17
N ILE A 847 33.06 49.57 -16.93
CA ILE A 847 33.71 50.90 -16.97
C ILE A 847 32.70 51.96 -17.42
N HIS A 848 31.93 51.71 -18.47
CA HIS A 848 30.93 52.65 -18.97
C HIS A 848 29.79 52.92 -17.96
N HIS A 849 29.43 51.94 -17.14
CA HIS A 849 28.43 52.12 -16.07
C HIS A 849 28.99 52.91 -14.87
N ILE A 850 30.24 52.67 -14.48
CA ILE A 850 30.93 53.43 -13.41
C ILE A 850 31.05 54.91 -13.80
N ILE A 851 31.45 55.20 -15.05
CA ILE A 851 31.51 56.57 -15.58
C ILE A 851 30.12 57.23 -15.53
N HIS A 852 29.07 56.51 -15.96
CA HIS A 852 27.71 57.05 -15.95
C HIS A 852 27.18 57.33 -14.52
N GLN A 853 27.52 56.50 -13.53
CA GLN A 853 27.19 56.76 -12.13
C GLN A 853 27.98 57.94 -11.54
N ALA A 854 29.26 58.09 -11.89
CA ALA A 854 30.08 59.23 -11.47
C ALA A 854 29.54 60.56 -12.01
N ILE A 855 29.17 60.61 -13.29
CA ILE A 855 28.54 61.77 -13.94
C ILE A 855 27.21 62.13 -13.27
N PHE A 856 26.36 61.14 -12.98
CA PHE A 856 25.06 61.39 -12.33
C PHE A 856 25.22 61.95 -10.90
N LYS A 857 26.26 61.50 -10.17
CA LYS A 857 26.57 61.98 -8.81
C LYS A 857 27.17 63.40 -8.82
N LEU A 858 27.96 63.74 -9.84
CA LEU A 858 28.47 65.10 -10.09
C LEU A 858 27.35 66.07 -10.48
N LEU A 859 26.44 65.67 -11.37
CA LEU A 859 25.27 66.48 -11.76
C LEU A 859 24.37 66.80 -10.57
N LYS A 860 24.14 65.82 -9.68
CA LYS A 860 23.37 66.06 -8.45
C LYS A 860 24.05 67.08 -7.51
N LEU A 861 25.37 67.00 -7.34
CA LEU A 861 26.14 67.96 -6.55
C LEU A 861 26.18 69.38 -7.17
N PHE A 862 26.04 69.50 -8.49
CA PHE A 862 25.90 70.79 -9.17
C PHE A 862 24.50 71.40 -8.97
N LEU A 863 23.44 70.59 -9.09
CA LEU A 863 22.06 71.05 -8.92
C LEU A 863 21.73 71.46 -7.46
N GLU A 864 22.32 70.79 -6.47
CA GLU A 864 22.14 71.14 -5.05
C GLU A 864 22.89 72.41 -4.61
N LYS A 865 23.68 73.05 -5.50
CA LYS A 865 24.38 74.33 -5.25
C LYS A 865 23.89 75.51 -6.08
N GLY A 866 22.94 75.33 -7.00
CA GLY A 866 22.56 76.34 -8.00
C GLY A 866 21.46 77.34 -7.61
N ASN A 867 20.70 77.10 -6.54
CA ASN A 867 19.52 77.91 -6.18
C ASN A 867 19.62 78.49 -4.76
N MET A 868 20.40 79.57 -4.59
CA MET A 868 20.41 80.41 -3.38
C MET A 868 20.83 81.84 -3.73
N GLU A 869 19.93 82.67 -4.28
CA GLU A 869 19.99 84.14 -4.16
C GLU A 869 18.68 84.82 -4.59
N GLU A 870 17.75 84.95 -3.62
CA GLU A 870 16.87 86.10 -3.29
C GLU A 870 15.79 85.56 -2.31
N LEU A 871 15.78 85.91 -1.02
CA LEU A 871 15.16 87.13 -0.45
C LEU A 871 13.66 87.25 -0.83
N GLN A 872 12.69 87.45 0.08
CA GLN A 872 12.76 87.80 1.50
C GLN A 872 11.38 87.67 2.21
N ASN A 873 11.39 87.69 3.55
CA ASN A 873 10.38 88.31 4.47
C ASN A 873 9.18 87.54 5.11
N LYS A 874 9.11 87.77 6.44
CA LYS A 874 8.02 87.62 7.45
C LYS A 874 7.70 86.17 7.93
N LYS A 875 7.86 85.80 9.21
CA LYS A 875 7.26 86.31 10.49
C LYS A 875 5.71 86.18 10.46
N ILE A 876 5.00 85.65 11.48
CA ILE A 876 5.30 85.39 12.90
C ILE A 876 4.17 84.52 13.55
N GLN A 877 4.42 83.78 14.65
CA GLN A 877 3.42 83.18 15.60
C GLN A 877 2.37 82.19 15.00
N GLU A 878 1.51 81.41 15.68
CA GLU A 878 1.39 80.71 17.00
C GLU A 878 0.25 79.65 16.83
N PHE A 879 -0.16 78.76 17.76
CA PHE A 879 0.18 78.46 19.17
C PHE A 879 0.24 76.90 19.36
N SER A 880 0.24 76.40 20.60
CA SER A 880 0.37 74.97 20.97
C SER A 880 -0.92 74.18 21.27
N ASN A 881 -0.79 72.85 21.33
CA ASN A 881 -1.34 71.92 22.35
C ASN A 881 -2.71 71.18 22.18
N LYS A 882 -2.58 69.84 22.19
CA LYS A 882 -3.26 68.83 23.06
C LYS A 882 -4.77 68.52 22.95
N ASN A 883 -4.99 67.24 22.61
CA ASN A 883 -5.67 66.20 23.42
C ASN A 883 -7.20 65.97 23.38
N ILE A 884 -7.51 64.66 23.23
CA ILE A 884 -8.40 63.83 24.07
C ILE A 884 -9.90 63.61 23.68
N GLN A 885 -10.19 62.30 23.53
CA GLN A 885 -11.43 61.53 23.79
C GLN A 885 -12.76 61.78 23.03
N LYS A 886 -13.06 60.82 22.13
CA LYS A 886 -14.08 59.75 22.29
C LYS A 886 -15.54 60.07 22.74
N ILE A 887 -16.46 59.43 22.00
CA ILE A 887 -17.80 58.90 22.38
C ILE A 887 -18.98 59.89 22.38
N LYS A 888 -20.23 59.57 21.98
CA LYS A 888 -20.82 58.60 21.00
C LYS A 888 -22.38 58.77 21.01
N ILE A 889 -23.06 58.39 19.91
CA ILE A 889 -24.51 58.02 19.78
C ILE A 889 -25.55 59.18 19.61
N PHE A 890 -26.58 58.85 18.80
CA PHE A 890 -27.95 59.42 18.58
C PHE A 890 -28.11 60.24 17.27
N GLN A 891 -29.21 60.17 16.48
CA GLN A 891 -30.28 59.17 16.20
C GLN A 891 -31.06 59.66 14.92
N LYS A 892 -31.88 58.92 14.13
CA LYS A 892 -32.30 57.50 14.08
C LYS A 892 -32.84 57.10 12.67
N VAL A 893 -32.64 55.83 12.29
CA VAL A 893 -33.41 54.96 11.36
C VAL A 893 -34.89 55.32 11.06
N ARG A 894 -35.22 55.43 9.76
CA ARG A 894 -36.47 55.08 8.98
C ARG A 894 -36.45 55.95 7.70
N ILE A 895 -36.67 55.46 6.48
CA ILE A 895 -37.86 54.76 5.92
C ILE A 895 -37.36 53.69 4.91
N ILE A 896 -37.45 52.41 5.25
CA ILE A 896 -38.36 51.40 4.64
C ILE A 896 -38.16 51.21 3.12
N LEU A 897 -37.08 50.51 2.77
CA LEU A 897 -37.08 49.22 2.07
C LEU A 897 -35.87 48.40 2.57
#